data_AF-A0A8S3ZNP2-F1
#
_entry.id   AF-A0A8S3ZNP2-F1
#
_cell.length_a   1.000
_cell.length_b   1.000
_cell.length_c   1.000
_cell.angle_alpha   90.00
_cell.angle_beta   90.00
_cell.angle_gamma   90.00
#
_symmetry.space_group_name_H-M   'P 1'
#
loop_
_entity.id
_entity.type
_entity.pdbx_description
1 polymer ?
#
loop_
_entity_poly.entity_id
_entity_poly.type
_entity_poly.pdbx_seq_one_letter_code
_entity_poly.pdbx_strand_id
1 'polypeptide(L)'
;MAEHVLLVGSGGREHALAWTLSKSPSVSKVFVAPGNAGTATGEKVSNIALHLKDFKSVTQWCKENGVTFVVVGPEDPLADGIVDYFSQNSDIPVFGPTAAAAQIEADKSFAKHFLVKHDIPTARFQSFRDADEACNYIMSADFEALVVKASGLAAGKGVVVASTKQQACEAVKEMMTAKVFGSAGEVVVVEELLKGPEVSLLAFTDGETVALMPPAQDHKRLLDNDEGPNTGGMGAVCPYPWLSEAELEKIKTDVLEKTVKGLAAEGKKYVGVLYAGLMLTKDGPKVLEFNCRFGDPETQSILSLLKSDLLTTLKACVSGTLQQATPIFDTSLTAAGVVVVSGGYPGSYRKGLKISGISEVEKSGLKVFHAGTTLDAEGNAVTSGGRVLAVVAVEPNLKAAVHKATEGAGLIQFDGAFHRKDIGAKFLKRRESNACWAAGDRDETSEGLQYKDAGVDIEAGDYLVEVIKPLAKMTRRSGCDADLGGFGGVFDLAAAGLPSCVLTCRTLGVGRKIKFAEKRGHHYNIGYDLVAECVNDLLVHGAEPLFFLDYYATGKLHVPAAEEVVRGIAEGCLQAGCALVGGETAEMPGMYRGNDYDVAGIAVGAIPNSRLLLQQQVAVGDAVIALTSSGLQHDDFVVLEEVLLAYSLHLRKLKGVNGGQELLIPTEIYVKSVLPAMRAGKVKSFAHITGGGLTENIPRVLPPGLGVHLDASKWFMPPVFGWLQHM
;
A
#
# COMPACT_ATOMS: atom_id res chain seq x y z
N MET A 1 31.63 -26.84 27.19
CA MET A 1 32.86 -26.03 27.16
C MET A 1 32.51 -24.72 26.51
N ALA A 2 33.11 -23.61 26.94
CA ALA A 2 32.80 -22.32 26.34
C ALA A 2 33.49 -22.19 24.97
N GLU A 3 32.76 -21.68 23.99
CA GLU A 3 33.11 -21.71 22.57
C GLU A 3 33.89 -20.45 22.19
N HIS A 4 34.93 -20.61 21.37
CA HIS A 4 35.64 -19.52 20.71
C HIS A 4 35.29 -19.55 19.23
N VAL A 5 34.67 -18.48 18.75
CA VAL A 5 34.19 -18.39 17.37
C VAL A 5 35.09 -17.45 16.58
N LEU A 6 35.58 -17.87 15.41
CA LEU A 6 36.16 -16.97 14.43
C LEU A 6 35.07 -16.54 13.44
N LEU A 7 34.90 -15.23 13.27
CA LEU A 7 34.06 -14.62 12.26
C LEU A 7 34.93 -13.93 11.21
N VAL A 8 34.81 -14.36 9.95
CA VAL A 8 35.55 -13.81 8.82
C VAL A 8 34.77 -12.66 8.18
N GLY A 9 35.40 -11.49 8.08
CA GLY A 9 34.89 -10.29 7.42
C GLY A 9 35.03 -9.02 8.26
N SER A 10 34.47 -7.91 7.77
CA SER A 10 34.67 -6.57 8.34
C SER A 10 33.52 -5.58 8.09
N GLY A 11 32.42 -6.02 7.50
CA GLY A 11 31.26 -5.20 7.16
C GLY A 11 30.24 -5.04 8.29
N GLY A 12 29.10 -4.44 7.96
CA GLY A 12 27.98 -4.26 8.88
C GLY A 12 27.33 -5.59 9.23
N ARG A 13 27.25 -6.49 8.25
CA ARG A 13 26.86 -7.89 8.43
C ARG A 13 27.70 -8.60 9.50
N GLU A 14 29.03 -8.49 9.44
CA GLU A 14 29.89 -9.15 10.42
C GLU A 14 29.78 -8.53 11.81
N HIS A 15 29.56 -7.22 11.93
CA HIS A 15 29.23 -6.64 13.23
C HIS A 15 27.89 -7.19 13.76
N ALA A 16 26.84 -7.27 12.94
CA ALA A 16 25.55 -7.85 13.36
C ALA A 16 25.66 -9.33 13.79
N LEU A 17 26.47 -10.12 13.08
CA LEU A 17 26.77 -11.51 13.44
C LEU A 17 27.56 -11.58 14.76
N ALA A 18 28.64 -10.79 14.92
CA ALA A 18 29.43 -10.77 16.14
C ALA A 18 28.61 -10.35 17.37
N TRP A 19 27.77 -9.31 17.20
CA TRP A 19 26.83 -8.86 18.22
C TRP A 19 25.87 -9.98 18.62
N THR A 20 25.23 -10.64 17.66
CA THR A 20 24.28 -11.73 17.93
C THR A 20 24.96 -12.94 18.56
N LEU A 21 26.13 -13.37 18.07
CA LEU A 21 26.91 -14.47 18.62
C LEU A 21 27.36 -14.19 20.07
N SER A 22 27.71 -12.94 20.38
CA SER A 22 28.15 -12.55 21.73
C SER A 22 27.06 -12.76 22.80
N LYS A 23 25.78 -12.73 22.41
CA LYS A 23 24.64 -12.99 23.31
C LYS A 23 24.50 -14.45 23.68
N SER A 24 25.10 -15.37 22.92
CA SER A 24 25.02 -16.79 23.21
C SER A 24 25.68 -17.08 24.57
N PRO A 25 25.02 -17.84 25.46
CA PRO A 25 25.60 -18.25 26.74
C PRO A 25 26.78 -19.22 26.54
N SER A 26 26.81 -19.94 25.41
CA SER A 26 27.87 -20.89 25.08
C SER A 26 29.13 -20.21 24.54
N VAL A 27 29.02 -18.96 24.05
CA VAL A 27 30.15 -18.21 23.48
C VAL A 27 30.93 -17.50 24.59
N SER A 28 32.23 -17.80 24.66
CA SER A 28 33.20 -17.08 25.48
C SER A 28 33.83 -15.92 24.73
N LYS A 29 34.22 -16.13 23.47
CA LYS A 29 34.89 -15.12 22.66
C LYS A 29 34.51 -15.23 21.18
N VAL A 30 34.30 -14.09 20.54
CA VAL A 30 34.14 -13.93 19.09
C VAL A 30 35.33 -13.13 18.58
N PHE A 31 36.18 -13.77 17.80
CA PHE A 31 37.29 -13.14 17.08
C PHE A 31 36.78 -12.71 15.70
N VAL A 32 36.96 -11.45 15.32
CA VAL A 32 36.52 -10.93 14.02
C VAL A 32 37.74 -10.58 13.18
N ALA A 33 37.84 -11.13 11.97
CA ALA A 33 39.02 -11.00 11.11
C ALA A 33 38.68 -10.33 9.77
N PRO A 34 39.16 -9.10 9.48
CA PRO A 34 39.86 -8.19 10.39
C PRO A 34 38.92 -7.41 11.33
N GLY A 35 37.61 -7.46 11.13
CA GLY A 35 36.65 -6.64 11.85
C GLY A 35 36.73 -5.15 11.49
N ASN A 36 36.06 -4.32 12.30
CA ASN A 36 35.99 -2.86 12.14
C ASN A 36 35.96 -2.17 13.51
N ALA A 37 35.81 -0.83 13.55
CA ALA A 37 35.84 -0.09 14.82
C ALA A 37 34.78 -0.57 15.83
N GLY A 38 33.60 -1.01 15.35
CA GLY A 38 32.51 -1.45 16.21
C GLY A 38 32.72 -2.82 16.84
N THR A 39 33.51 -3.70 16.21
CA THR A 39 33.87 -5.01 16.75
C THR A 39 35.16 -5.00 17.59
N ALA A 40 35.81 -3.84 17.72
CA ALA A 40 37.09 -3.71 18.43
C ALA A 40 36.96 -3.69 19.97
N THR A 41 35.82 -3.24 20.50
CA THR A 41 35.68 -2.86 21.93
C THR A 41 34.60 -3.65 22.70
N GLY A 42 34.11 -4.77 22.17
CA GLY A 42 33.08 -5.58 22.82
C GLY A 42 33.63 -6.47 23.96
N GLU A 43 32.80 -6.76 24.97
CA GLU A 43 33.18 -7.62 26.11
C GLU A 43 33.67 -9.01 25.63
N LYS A 44 32.86 -9.67 24.79
CA LYS A 44 33.17 -10.96 24.19
C LYS A 44 33.70 -10.87 22.76
N VAL A 45 33.90 -9.67 22.21
CA VAL A 45 34.26 -9.50 20.79
C VAL A 45 35.61 -8.81 20.68
N SER A 46 36.47 -9.25 19.76
CA SER A 46 37.73 -8.55 19.47
C SER A 46 38.17 -8.75 18.04
N ASN A 47 38.80 -7.73 17.47
CA ASN A 47 39.40 -7.80 16.15
C ASN A 47 40.75 -8.53 16.19
N ILE A 48 41.06 -9.22 15.09
CA ILE A 48 42.35 -9.87 14.88
C ILE A 48 42.85 -9.63 13.45
N ALA A 49 44.14 -9.38 13.29
CA ALA A 49 44.74 -9.20 11.98
C ALA A 49 45.09 -10.57 11.37
N LEU A 50 44.30 -11.01 10.40
CA LEU A 50 44.60 -12.19 9.57
C LEU A 50 44.47 -11.86 8.08
N HIS A 51 45.35 -12.46 7.28
CA HIS A 51 45.25 -12.41 5.83
C HIS A 51 44.25 -13.46 5.36
N LEU A 52 43.03 -13.02 5.05
CA LEU A 52 41.90 -13.92 4.79
C LEU A 52 42.04 -14.81 3.56
N LYS A 53 42.96 -14.49 2.63
CA LYS A 53 43.28 -15.32 1.47
C LYS A 53 44.34 -16.39 1.74
N ASP A 54 44.95 -16.37 2.93
CA ASP A 54 45.90 -17.40 3.37
C ASP A 54 45.20 -18.35 4.35
N PHE A 55 44.43 -19.30 3.81
CA PHE A 55 43.67 -20.26 4.62
C PHE A 55 44.55 -21.12 5.51
N LYS A 56 45.81 -21.35 5.13
CA LYS A 56 46.78 -22.07 5.95
C LYS A 56 47.05 -21.31 7.24
N SER A 57 47.39 -20.03 7.12
CA SER A 57 47.67 -19.17 8.27
C SER A 57 46.42 -18.97 9.14
N VAL A 58 45.24 -18.81 8.52
CA VAL A 58 43.97 -18.71 9.26
C VAL A 58 43.68 -19.98 10.06
N THR A 59 43.79 -21.16 9.43
CA THR A 59 43.56 -22.46 10.09
C THR A 59 44.54 -22.70 11.23
N GLN A 60 45.82 -22.38 11.03
CA GLN A 60 46.85 -22.52 12.07
C GLN A 60 46.55 -21.62 13.27
N TRP A 61 46.21 -20.36 13.02
CA TRP A 61 45.85 -19.41 14.06
C TRP A 61 44.63 -19.89 14.86
N CYS A 62 43.61 -20.43 14.20
CA CYS A 62 42.44 -21.01 14.86
C CYS A 62 42.82 -22.12 15.86
N LYS A 63 43.70 -23.04 15.45
CA LYS A 63 44.17 -24.13 16.32
C LYS A 63 44.92 -23.61 17.54
N GLU A 64 45.81 -22.64 17.33
CA GLU A 64 46.64 -22.05 18.40
C GLU A 64 45.82 -21.26 19.43
N ASN A 65 44.69 -20.68 19.01
CA ASN A 65 43.84 -19.84 19.88
C ASN A 65 42.57 -20.56 20.38
N GLY A 66 42.51 -21.87 20.18
CA GLY A 66 41.40 -22.71 20.66
C GLY A 66 40.05 -22.37 20.02
N VAL A 67 40.04 -21.88 18.77
CA VAL A 67 38.80 -21.65 18.02
C VAL A 67 38.12 -22.98 17.75
N THR A 68 36.84 -23.05 18.08
CA THR A 68 36.02 -24.26 17.97
C THR A 68 34.99 -24.19 16.86
N PHE A 69 34.73 -23.00 16.30
CA PHE A 69 33.78 -22.80 15.22
C PHE A 69 34.17 -21.60 14.36
N VAL A 70 34.06 -21.72 13.03
CA VAL A 70 34.30 -20.62 12.09
C VAL A 70 33.02 -20.24 11.36
N VAL A 71 32.77 -18.95 11.23
CA VAL A 71 31.64 -18.37 10.48
C VAL A 71 32.21 -17.49 9.37
N VAL A 72 31.79 -17.74 8.13
CA VAL A 72 32.25 -16.95 6.98
C VAL A 72 31.17 -15.95 6.59
N GLY A 73 31.49 -14.67 6.70
CA GLY A 73 30.59 -13.57 6.32
C GLY A 73 30.57 -13.27 4.82
N PRO A 74 31.70 -12.96 4.18
CA PRO A 74 31.76 -12.57 2.77
C PRO A 74 31.84 -13.75 1.80
N GLU A 75 31.50 -13.46 0.56
CA GLU A 75 31.46 -14.38 -0.58
C GLU A 75 32.83 -14.84 -1.06
N ASP A 76 33.84 -13.96 -1.09
CA ASP A 76 35.15 -14.28 -1.69
C ASP A 76 35.81 -15.52 -1.03
N PRO A 77 35.90 -15.63 0.31
CA PRO A 77 36.51 -16.82 0.94
C PRO A 77 35.70 -18.10 0.69
N LEU A 78 34.38 -18.01 0.51
CA LEU A 78 33.53 -19.16 0.18
C LEU A 78 33.81 -19.66 -1.23
N ALA A 79 33.87 -18.75 -2.20
CA ALA A 79 34.19 -19.06 -3.59
C ALA A 79 35.62 -19.61 -3.73
N ASP A 80 36.57 -19.10 -2.94
CA ASP A 80 37.97 -19.55 -2.91
C ASP A 80 38.15 -20.89 -2.17
N GLY A 81 37.13 -21.40 -1.47
CA GLY A 81 37.13 -22.74 -0.86
C GLY A 81 37.67 -22.80 0.57
N ILE A 82 37.41 -21.77 1.39
CA ILE A 82 37.79 -21.78 2.81
C ILE A 82 37.20 -22.98 3.56
N VAL A 83 35.94 -23.34 3.27
CA VAL A 83 35.24 -24.46 3.90
C VAL A 83 35.93 -25.78 3.54
N ASP A 84 36.19 -25.98 2.25
CA ASP A 84 36.89 -27.17 1.74
C ASP A 84 38.28 -27.31 2.38
N TYR A 85 39.03 -26.20 2.47
CA TYR A 85 40.35 -26.19 3.07
C TYR A 85 40.32 -26.59 4.54
N PHE A 86 39.40 -26.00 5.34
CA PHE A 86 39.27 -26.33 6.75
C PHE A 86 38.88 -27.80 6.97
N SER A 87 37.91 -28.32 6.20
CA SER A 87 37.48 -29.72 6.29
C SER A 87 38.59 -30.72 5.95
N GLN A 88 39.54 -30.35 5.08
CA GLN A 88 40.68 -31.21 4.73
C GLN A 88 41.84 -31.12 5.72
N ASN A 89 41.96 -30.02 6.48
CA ASN A 89 43.16 -29.71 7.27
C ASN A 89 42.92 -29.53 8.78
N SER A 90 41.67 -29.61 9.25
CA SER A 90 41.32 -29.45 10.66
C SER A 90 39.97 -30.09 11.00
N ASP A 91 39.76 -30.38 12.29
CA ASP A 91 38.45 -30.80 12.81
C ASP A 91 37.56 -29.61 13.20
N ILE A 92 37.94 -28.38 12.83
CA ILE A 92 37.20 -27.17 13.20
C ILE A 92 36.03 -26.99 12.22
N PRO A 93 34.77 -27.10 12.69
CA PRO A 93 33.61 -26.87 11.83
C PRO A 93 33.54 -25.44 11.30
N VAL A 94 33.16 -25.31 10.03
CA VAL A 94 32.98 -24.03 9.34
C VAL A 94 31.54 -23.90 8.84
N PHE A 95 30.89 -22.80 9.19
CA PHE A 95 29.58 -22.44 8.66
C PHE A 95 29.74 -21.64 7.37
N GLY A 96 29.31 -22.26 6.27
CA GLY A 96 29.30 -21.70 4.91
C GLY A 96 29.31 -22.83 3.86
N PRO A 97 28.90 -22.55 2.61
CA PRO A 97 28.95 -23.55 1.56
C PRO A 97 30.38 -23.82 1.09
N THR A 98 30.62 -25.03 0.55
CA THR A 98 31.86 -25.35 -0.18
C THR A 98 31.99 -24.50 -1.44
N ALA A 99 33.20 -24.38 -2.00
CA ALA A 99 33.42 -23.66 -3.27
C ALA A 99 32.53 -24.19 -4.41
N ALA A 100 32.29 -25.51 -4.43
CA ALA A 100 31.44 -26.15 -5.43
C ALA A 100 29.96 -25.74 -5.29
N ALA A 101 29.45 -25.61 -4.07
CA ALA A 101 28.09 -25.15 -3.80
C ALA A 101 27.97 -23.62 -3.94
N ALA A 102 29.04 -22.87 -3.63
CA ALA A 102 29.12 -21.42 -3.75
C ALA A 102 29.08 -20.92 -5.22
N GLN A 103 29.25 -21.81 -6.20
CA GLN A 103 29.07 -21.49 -7.62
C GLN A 103 27.70 -20.88 -7.93
N ILE A 104 26.66 -21.18 -7.12
CA ILE A 104 25.32 -20.60 -7.30
C ILE A 104 25.31 -19.05 -7.14
N GLU A 105 26.29 -18.46 -6.44
CA GLU A 105 26.55 -17.00 -6.45
C GLU A 105 27.75 -16.65 -7.35
N ALA A 106 28.83 -17.42 -7.27
CA ALA A 106 30.10 -17.06 -7.89
C ALA A 106 30.07 -17.06 -9.43
N ASP A 107 29.15 -17.82 -10.04
CA ASP A 107 28.93 -17.86 -11.48
C ASP A 107 27.43 -17.75 -11.82
N LYS A 108 27.00 -16.57 -12.28
CA LYS A 108 25.60 -16.31 -12.64
C LYS A 108 25.13 -17.15 -13.82
N SER A 109 26.02 -17.48 -14.76
CA SER A 109 25.69 -18.39 -15.86
C SER A 109 25.40 -19.78 -15.30
N PHE A 110 26.24 -20.29 -14.41
CA PHE A 110 25.95 -21.56 -13.71
C PHE A 110 24.61 -21.51 -12.98
N ALA A 111 24.36 -20.46 -12.19
CA ALA A 111 23.14 -20.30 -11.42
C ALA A 111 21.88 -20.31 -12.30
N LYS A 112 21.91 -19.62 -13.43
CA LYS A 112 20.81 -19.55 -14.38
C LYS A 112 20.52 -20.88 -15.08
N HIS A 113 21.57 -21.59 -15.52
CA HIS A 113 21.41 -22.92 -16.10
C HIS A 113 20.89 -23.93 -15.06
N PHE A 114 21.36 -23.82 -13.82
CA PHE A 114 20.86 -24.62 -12.69
C PHE A 114 19.36 -24.38 -12.45
N LEU A 115 18.95 -23.11 -12.37
CA LEU A 115 17.54 -22.72 -12.17
C LEU A 115 16.62 -23.33 -13.24
N VAL A 116 16.99 -23.23 -14.52
CA VAL A 116 16.21 -23.81 -15.61
C VAL A 116 16.21 -25.33 -15.58
N LYS A 117 17.35 -25.97 -15.30
CA LYS A 117 17.47 -27.43 -15.24
C LYS A 117 16.59 -28.07 -14.15
N HIS A 118 16.38 -27.38 -13.04
CA HIS A 118 15.62 -27.86 -11.88
C HIS A 118 14.22 -27.25 -11.77
N ASP A 119 13.69 -26.67 -12.86
CA ASP A 119 12.36 -26.06 -12.92
C ASP A 119 12.10 -25.02 -11.81
N ILE A 120 13.10 -24.17 -11.53
CA ILE A 120 13.02 -23.08 -10.57
C ILE A 120 12.73 -21.77 -11.32
N PRO A 121 11.65 -21.03 -10.99
CA PRO A 121 11.25 -19.84 -11.74
C PRO A 121 12.33 -18.75 -11.78
N THR A 122 12.71 -18.31 -12.97
CA THR A 122 13.67 -17.22 -13.18
C THR A 122 13.37 -16.44 -14.47
N ALA A 123 14.05 -15.31 -14.69
CA ALA A 123 13.98 -14.56 -15.94
C ALA A 123 14.52 -15.39 -17.11
N ARG A 124 13.88 -15.30 -18.29
CA ARG A 124 14.43 -15.84 -19.53
C ARG A 124 15.82 -15.27 -19.74
N PHE A 125 16.79 -16.10 -20.13
CA PHE A 125 18.17 -15.67 -20.26
C PHE A 125 18.92 -16.44 -21.34
N GLN A 126 20.07 -15.88 -21.73
CA GLN A 126 21.12 -16.61 -22.44
C GLN A 126 22.49 -16.07 -22.02
N SER A 127 23.51 -16.94 -22.04
CA SER A 127 24.90 -16.58 -21.73
C SER A 127 25.74 -16.48 -23.00
N PHE A 128 26.65 -15.50 -23.05
CA PHE A 128 27.47 -15.22 -24.24
C PHE A 128 28.94 -15.02 -23.89
N ARG A 129 29.81 -15.48 -24.78
CA ARG A 129 31.26 -15.23 -24.79
C ARG A 129 31.71 -14.32 -25.93
N ASP A 130 30.80 -14.01 -26.84
CA ASP A 130 31.00 -13.08 -27.95
C ASP A 130 30.02 -11.90 -27.84
N ALA A 131 30.54 -10.68 -27.99
CA ALA A 131 29.75 -9.46 -27.82
C ALA A 131 28.76 -9.24 -28.97
N ASP A 132 29.10 -9.65 -30.20
CA ASP A 132 28.24 -9.49 -31.37
C ASP A 132 27.08 -10.49 -31.32
N GLU A 133 27.32 -11.73 -30.89
CA GLU A 133 26.27 -12.72 -30.61
C GLU A 133 25.29 -12.23 -29.54
N ALA A 134 25.80 -11.67 -28.44
CA ALA A 134 24.97 -11.09 -27.38
C ALA A 134 24.12 -9.92 -27.88
N CYS A 135 24.71 -9.01 -28.68
CA CYS A 135 23.98 -7.89 -29.29
C CYS A 135 22.89 -8.39 -30.26
N ASN A 136 23.21 -9.40 -31.09
CA ASN A 136 22.25 -10.00 -32.00
C ASN A 136 21.06 -10.59 -31.24
N TYR A 137 21.32 -11.33 -30.15
CA TYR A 137 20.28 -11.87 -29.28
C TYR A 137 19.38 -10.79 -28.69
N ILE A 138 19.96 -9.71 -28.14
CA ILE A 138 19.20 -8.55 -27.61
C ILE A 138 18.30 -7.97 -28.71
N MET A 139 18.84 -7.78 -29.92
CA MET A 139 18.13 -7.18 -31.05
C MET A 139 17.00 -8.08 -31.56
N SER A 140 17.21 -9.39 -31.64
CA SER A 140 16.23 -10.36 -32.17
C SER A 140 15.23 -10.89 -31.14
N ALA A 141 15.49 -10.73 -29.84
CA ALA A 141 14.59 -11.23 -28.79
C ALA A 141 13.18 -10.63 -28.91
N ASP A 142 12.17 -11.48 -28.73
CA ASP A 142 10.74 -11.16 -28.68
C ASP A 142 10.28 -10.64 -27.31
N PHE A 143 11.23 -10.42 -26.40
CA PHE A 143 11.01 -9.85 -25.07
C PHE A 143 12.02 -8.75 -24.73
N GLU A 144 11.79 -8.07 -23.61
CA GLU A 144 12.67 -7.00 -23.09
C GLU A 144 13.99 -7.59 -22.54
N ALA A 145 14.89 -8.04 -23.43
CA ALA A 145 16.24 -8.51 -23.09
C ALA A 145 17.17 -7.33 -22.74
N LEU A 146 16.88 -6.67 -21.61
CA LEU A 146 17.47 -5.38 -21.23
C LEU A 146 18.35 -5.43 -19.97
N VAL A 147 18.49 -6.59 -19.34
CA VAL A 147 19.35 -6.75 -18.16
C VAL A 147 20.61 -7.50 -18.58
N VAL A 148 21.77 -6.87 -18.39
CA VAL A 148 23.09 -7.43 -18.73
C VAL A 148 23.89 -7.59 -17.45
N LYS A 149 24.36 -8.81 -17.19
CA LYS A 149 25.14 -9.14 -15.99
C LYS A 149 26.46 -9.80 -16.35
N ALA A 150 27.54 -9.41 -15.68
CA ALA A 150 28.80 -10.14 -15.69
C ALA A 150 28.63 -11.46 -14.92
N SER A 151 29.13 -12.57 -15.48
CA SER A 151 28.92 -13.90 -14.88
C SER A 151 29.62 -14.05 -13.54
N GLY A 152 30.87 -13.60 -13.42
CA GLY A 152 31.66 -13.74 -12.20
C GLY A 152 31.27 -12.75 -11.08
N LEU A 153 31.99 -12.86 -9.95
CA LEU A 153 31.90 -11.92 -8.84
C LEU A 153 32.43 -10.55 -9.25
N ALA A 154 31.54 -9.55 -9.25
CA ALA A 154 31.84 -8.16 -9.63
C ALA A 154 31.48 -7.16 -8.51
N ALA A 155 31.46 -7.62 -7.25
CA ALA A 155 31.15 -6.83 -6.05
C ALA A 155 29.89 -5.95 -6.19
N GLY A 156 28.82 -6.51 -6.80
CA GLY A 156 27.54 -5.82 -7.03
C GLY A 156 27.56 -4.74 -8.13
N LYS A 157 28.68 -4.53 -8.82
CA LYS A 157 28.83 -3.51 -9.90
C LYS A 157 28.68 -4.08 -11.31
N GLY A 158 28.62 -5.40 -11.45
CA GLY A 158 28.55 -6.08 -12.75
C GLY A 158 27.13 -6.27 -13.28
N VAL A 159 26.16 -5.40 -12.93
CA VAL A 159 24.76 -5.50 -13.38
C VAL A 159 24.32 -4.17 -13.97
N VAL A 160 23.87 -4.20 -15.22
CA VAL A 160 23.29 -3.05 -15.92
C VAL A 160 21.85 -3.36 -16.31
N VAL A 161 20.93 -2.48 -15.93
CA VAL A 161 19.53 -2.51 -16.34
C VAL A 161 19.33 -1.38 -17.35
N ALA A 162 19.26 -1.74 -18.63
CA ALA A 162 19.15 -0.80 -19.74
C ALA A 162 17.68 -0.38 -20.00
N SER A 163 17.48 0.82 -20.53
CA SER A 163 16.14 1.29 -20.94
C SER A 163 15.83 0.96 -22.41
N THR A 164 16.85 0.63 -23.21
CA THR A 164 16.72 0.34 -24.65
C THR A 164 17.64 -0.80 -25.07
N LYS A 165 17.30 -1.47 -26.18
CA LYS A 165 18.12 -2.55 -26.75
C LYS A 165 19.54 -2.06 -27.09
N GLN A 166 19.67 -0.81 -27.55
CA GLN A 166 20.95 -0.17 -27.87
C GLN A 166 21.81 -0.01 -26.61
N GLN A 167 21.24 0.52 -25.53
CA GLN A 167 21.95 0.64 -24.25
C GLN A 167 22.36 -0.72 -23.68
N ALA A 168 21.54 -1.77 -23.86
CA ALA A 168 21.93 -3.12 -23.46
C ALA A 168 23.12 -3.63 -24.28
N CYS A 169 23.15 -3.38 -25.59
CA CYS A 169 24.29 -3.73 -26.45
C CYS A 169 25.57 -2.95 -26.06
N GLU A 170 25.44 -1.67 -25.69
CA GLU A 170 26.55 -0.87 -25.17
C GLU A 170 27.10 -1.47 -23.87
N ALA A 171 26.22 -1.83 -22.93
CA ALA A 171 26.61 -2.48 -21.68
C ALA A 171 27.35 -3.81 -21.91
N VAL A 172 26.90 -4.64 -22.86
CA VAL A 172 27.61 -5.86 -23.28
C VAL A 172 29.04 -5.53 -23.74
N LYS A 173 29.17 -4.55 -24.65
CA LYS A 173 30.48 -4.16 -25.21
C LYS A 173 31.40 -3.62 -24.13
N GLU A 174 30.90 -2.80 -23.22
CA GLU A 174 31.67 -2.28 -22.09
C GLU A 174 32.16 -3.39 -21.16
N MET A 175 31.28 -4.33 -20.78
CA MET A 175 31.65 -5.44 -19.89
C MET A 175 32.70 -6.37 -20.51
N MET A 176 32.58 -6.67 -21.81
CA MET A 176 33.44 -7.67 -22.48
C MET A 176 34.72 -7.08 -23.08
N THR A 177 34.65 -5.87 -23.65
CA THR A 177 35.78 -5.29 -24.41
C THR A 177 36.73 -4.53 -23.51
N ALA A 178 36.21 -3.77 -22.54
CA ALA A 178 37.04 -2.95 -21.66
C ALA A 178 37.62 -3.74 -20.46
N LYS A 179 37.30 -5.04 -20.33
CA LYS A 179 37.72 -5.94 -19.22
C LYS A 179 37.61 -5.28 -17.85
N VAL A 180 36.59 -4.44 -17.66
CA VAL A 180 36.39 -3.59 -16.46
C VAL A 180 36.34 -4.44 -15.17
N PHE A 181 35.95 -5.72 -15.30
CA PHE A 181 35.83 -6.69 -14.21
C PHE A 181 36.83 -7.86 -14.30
N GLY A 182 37.88 -7.76 -15.12
CA GLY A 182 38.83 -8.86 -15.32
C GLY A 182 38.17 -10.11 -15.92
N SER A 183 38.50 -11.31 -15.42
CA SER A 183 37.93 -12.58 -15.87
C SER A 183 36.43 -12.71 -15.57
N ALA A 184 35.89 -11.96 -14.61
CA ALA A 184 34.47 -12.00 -14.26
C ALA A 184 33.55 -11.52 -15.41
N GLY A 185 34.09 -10.77 -16.37
CA GLY A 185 33.37 -10.25 -17.55
C GLY A 185 33.56 -11.06 -18.84
N GLU A 186 34.26 -12.22 -18.81
CA GLU A 186 34.44 -13.06 -20.01
C GLU A 186 33.14 -13.68 -20.53
N VAL A 187 32.19 -13.88 -19.62
CA VAL A 187 30.84 -14.35 -19.92
C VAL A 187 29.87 -13.28 -19.44
N VAL A 188 28.94 -12.91 -20.32
CA VAL A 188 27.81 -12.05 -19.97
C VAL A 188 26.52 -12.84 -20.02
N VAL A 189 25.64 -12.58 -19.07
CA VAL A 189 24.28 -13.12 -19.02
C VAL A 189 23.33 -12.01 -19.42
N VAL A 190 22.57 -12.22 -20.49
CA VAL A 190 21.51 -11.31 -20.93
C VAL A 190 20.18 -11.89 -20.48
N GLU A 191 19.41 -11.12 -19.71
CA GLU A 191 18.15 -11.55 -19.11
C GLU A 191 16.97 -10.65 -19.50
N GLU A 192 15.78 -11.25 -19.43
CA GLU A 192 14.51 -10.53 -19.44
C GLU A 192 14.43 -9.52 -18.28
N LEU A 193 13.96 -8.31 -18.60
CA LEU A 193 13.62 -7.29 -17.62
C LEU A 193 12.34 -7.69 -16.87
N LEU A 194 12.51 -8.22 -15.67
CA LEU A 194 11.37 -8.50 -14.78
C LEU A 194 10.87 -7.21 -14.13
N LYS A 195 9.55 -7.10 -13.95
CA LYS A 195 8.87 -5.97 -13.32
C LYS A 195 8.08 -6.47 -12.10
N GLY A 196 8.23 -5.76 -10.98
CA GLY A 196 7.64 -6.11 -9.69
C GLY A 196 8.42 -5.47 -8.54
N PRO A 197 8.01 -5.70 -7.28
CA PRO A 197 8.85 -5.43 -6.12
C PRO A 197 9.96 -6.48 -5.98
N GLU A 198 11.16 -6.04 -5.58
CA GLU A 198 12.24 -6.93 -5.16
C GLU A 198 12.03 -7.38 -3.70
N VAL A 199 12.31 -8.65 -3.38
CA VAL A 199 12.29 -9.17 -2.00
C VAL A 199 13.49 -10.08 -1.81
N SER A 200 14.13 -9.96 -0.66
CA SER A 200 15.21 -10.82 -0.20
C SER A 200 14.64 -11.89 0.73
N LEU A 201 14.75 -13.16 0.36
CA LEU A 201 14.39 -14.28 1.24
C LEU A 201 15.61 -15.11 1.56
N LEU A 202 15.92 -15.23 2.84
CA LEU A 202 17.08 -15.97 3.33
C LEU A 202 16.60 -17.20 4.09
N ALA A 203 17.38 -18.28 4.03
CA ALA A 203 17.16 -19.45 4.85
C ALA A 203 18.47 -20.05 5.34
N PHE A 204 18.45 -20.56 6.56
CA PHE A 204 19.46 -21.51 7.03
C PHE A 204 19.18 -22.86 6.40
N THR A 205 20.25 -23.59 6.05
CA THR A 205 20.12 -24.97 5.60
C THR A 205 21.33 -25.81 6.03
N ASP A 206 21.05 -27.07 6.37
CA ASP A 206 22.03 -28.12 6.61
C ASP A 206 22.26 -29.01 5.37
N GLY A 207 21.75 -28.58 4.22
CA GLY A 207 21.76 -29.29 2.95
C GLY A 207 20.58 -30.23 2.73
N GLU A 208 19.65 -30.33 3.69
CA GLU A 208 18.41 -31.09 3.56
C GLU A 208 17.21 -30.29 4.08
N THR A 209 17.32 -29.78 5.31
CA THR A 209 16.33 -28.91 5.96
C THR A 209 16.52 -27.47 5.50
N VAL A 210 15.42 -26.76 5.25
CA VAL A 210 15.42 -25.32 4.95
C VAL A 210 14.61 -24.60 6.04
N ALA A 211 15.27 -23.75 6.81
CA ALA A 211 14.64 -22.93 7.83
C ALA A 211 14.64 -21.46 7.42
N LEU A 212 13.45 -20.95 7.08
CA LEU A 212 13.25 -19.58 6.62
C LEU A 212 13.61 -18.54 7.70
N MET A 213 14.24 -17.45 7.26
CA MET A 213 14.24 -16.18 7.97
C MET A 213 13.01 -15.35 7.52
N PRO A 214 12.57 -14.35 8.30
CA PRO A 214 11.52 -13.45 7.85
C PRO A 214 11.98 -12.74 6.56
N PRO A 215 11.07 -12.50 5.59
CA PRO A 215 11.43 -11.85 4.34
C PRO A 215 11.92 -10.43 4.63
N ALA A 216 12.89 -9.94 3.86
CA ALA A 216 13.36 -8.56 3.96
C ALA A 216 13.29 -7.90 2.58
N GLN A 217 13.33 -6.57 2.54
CA GLN A 217 13.62 -5.85 1.30
C GLN A 217 14.70 -4.83 1.59
N ASP A 218 15.73 -4.85 0.76
CA ASP A 218 16.78 -3.85 0.71
C ASP A 218 16.41 -2.70 -0.24
N HIS A 219 17.13 -1.59 -0.09
CA HIS A 219 16.99 -0.42 -0.94
C HIS A 219 18.32 -0.13 -1.64
N LYS A 220 18.49 -0.61 -2.88
CA LYS A 220 19.78 -0.56 -3.59
C LYS A 220 20.16 0.82 -4.11
N ARG A 221 19.20 1.68 -4.44
CA ARG A 221 19.44 2.97 -5.08
C ARG A 221 19.93 4.01 -4.08
N LEU A 222 20.91 4.82 -4.49
CA LEU A 222 21.61 5.77 -3.63
C LEU A 222 20.67 6.85 -3.07
N LEU A 223 19.84 7.46 -3.92
CA LEU A 223 19.02 8.62 -3.57
C LEU A 223 17.60 8.19 -3.17
N ASP A 224 16.89 9.10 -2.51
CA ASP A 224 15.47 8.95 -2.20
C ASP A 224 14.66 8.69 -3.50
N ASN A 225 13.48 8.09 -3.37
CA ASN A 225 12.60 7.67 -4.47
C ASN A 225 13.19 6.63 -5.43
N ASP A 226 14.22 5.90 -4.97
CA ASP A 226 14.97 4.92 -5.76
C ASP A 226 15.69 5.51 -6.98
N GLU A 227 16.22 6.72 -6.82
CA GLU A 227 17.00 7.41 -7.85
C GLU A 227 18.52 7.23 -7.68
N GLY A 228 19.29 7.66 -8.68
CA GLY A 228 20.74 7.59 -8.68
C GLY A 228 21.30 6.18 -8.97
N PRO A 229 22.62 6.00 -8.82
CA PRO A 229 23.26 4.72 -9.15
C PRO A 229 22.86 3.60 -8.17
N ASN A 230 22.97 2.35 -8.63
CA ASN A 230 22.90 1.20 -7.75
C ASN A 230 24.07 1.20 -6.75
N THR A 231 23.80 0.75 -5.54
CA THR A 231 24.75 0.61 -4.44
C THR A 231 24.70 -0.81 -3.89
N GLY A 232 25.49 -1.08 -2.85
CA GLY A 232 25.37 -2.33 -2.09
C GLY A 232 24.14 -2.38 -1.16
N GLY A 233 23.32 -1.34 -1.10
CA GLY A 233 22.15 -1.22 -0.22
C GLY A 233 22.27 -0.03 0.74
N MET A 234 21.27 0.84 0.71
CA MET A 234 21.12 2.05 1.55
C MET A 234 20.26 1.83 2.80
N GLY A 235 19.67 0.66 2.94
CA GLY A 235 18.86 0.28 4.08
C GLY A 235 18.08 -1.00 3.81
N ALA A 236 17.50 -1.57 4.86
CA ALA A 236 16.68 -2.77 4.77
C ALA A 236 15.59 -2.80 5.84
N VAL A 237 14.42 -3.32 5.48
CA VAL A 237 13.29 -3.53 6.38
C VAL A 237 12.99 -5.01 6.50
N CYS A 238 12.66 -5.46 7.71
CA CYS A 238 12.29 -6.83 8.03
C CYS A 238 11.24 -6.86 9.16
N PRO A 239 10.13 -7.62 9.05
CA PRO A 239 9.73 -8.39 7.88
C PRO A 239 9.21 -7.51 6.73
N TYR A 240 9.34 -7.99 5.49
CA TYR A 240 8.66 -7.45 4.32
C TYR A 240 7.15 -7.69 4.45
N PRO A 241 6.30 -6.64 4.45
CA PRO A 241 4.92 -6.75 4.94
C PRO A 241 3.91 -7.34 3.94
N TRP A 242 4.31 -7.62 2.69
CA TRP A 242 3.35 -7.97 1.62
C TRP A 242 3.55 -9.34 0.99
N LEU A 243 4.17 -10.26 1.73
CA LEU A 243 4.13 -11.67 1.38
C LEU A 243 3.21 -12.38 2.36
N SER A 244 2.17 -13.02 1.86
CA SER A 244 1.33 -13.92 2.65
C SER A 244 2.11 -15.17 3.06
N GLU A 245 1.66 -15.86 4.12
CA GLU A 245 2.26 -17.13 4.55
C GLU A 245 2.23 -18.19 3.43
N ALA A 246 1.16 -18.22 2.63
CA ALA A 246 1.04 -19.12 1.49
C ALA A 246 2.06 -18.82 0.39
N GLU A 247 2.33 -17.55 0.11
CA GLU A 247 3.39 -17.15 -0.83
C GLU A 247 4.78 -17.47 -0.28
N LEU A 248 5.02 -17.27 1.01
CA LEU A 248 6.29 -17.65 1.66
C LEU A 248 6.53 -19.15 1.59
N GLU A 249 5.53 -19.98 1.90
CA GLU A 249 5.67 -21.44 1.81
C GLU A 249 5.86 -21.91 0.37
N LYS A 250 5.19 -21.24 -0.59
CA LYS A 250 5.41 -21.50 -2.01
C LYS A 250 6.84 -21.15 -2.43
N ILE A 251 7.36 -19.99 -2.06
CA ILE A 251 8.76 -19.61 -2.37
C ILE A 251 9.73 -20.58 -1.71
N LYS A 252 9.50 -20.96 -0.45
CA LYS A 252 10.32 -21.96 0.24
C LYS A 252 10.36 -23.28 -0.52
N THR A 253 9.20 -23.80 -0.90
CA THR A 253 9.09 -25.09 -1.60
C THR A 253 9.65 -25.02 -3.02
N ASP A 254 9.20 -24.06 -3.82
CA ASP A 254 9.48 -23.96 -5.25
C ASP A 254 10.83 -23.32 -5.58
N VAL A 255 11.44 -22.60 -4.64
CA VAL A 255 12.74 -21.95 -4.85
C VAL A 255 13.79 -22.55 -3.92
N LEU A 256 13.66 -22.37 -2.61
CA LEU A 256 14.76 -22.67 -1.68
C LEU A 256 14.99 -24.17 -1.52
N GLU A 257 13.94 -24.95 -1.24
CA GLU A 257 14.05 -26.41 -1.10
C GLU A 257 14.43 -27.08 -2.41
N LYS A 258 13.85 -26.67 -3.54
CA LYS A 258 14.27 -27.18 -4.86
C LYS A 258 15.74 -26.87 -5.15
N THR A 259 16.22 -25.68 -4.78
CA THR A 259 17.64 -25.33 -4.94
C THR A 259 18.53 -26.22 -4.09
N VAL A 260 18.21 -26.38 -2.81
CA VAL A 260 18.99 -27.24 -1.89
C VAL A 260 19.00 -28.70 -2.36
N LYS A 261 17.83 -29.25 -2.72
CA LYS A 261 17.69 -30.61 -3.26
C LYS A 261 18.42 -30.79 -4.59
N GLY A 262 18.30 -29.83 -5.50
CA GLY A 262 18.95 -29.86 -6.82
C GLY A 262 20.47 -29.81 -6.72
N LEU A 263 21.01 -28.96 -5.83
CA LEU A 263 22.44 -28.90 -5.56
C LEU A 263 22.95 -30.20 -4.94
N ALA A 264 22.22 -30.76 -3.97
CA ALA A 264 22.55 -32.06 -3.39
C ALA A 264 22.53 -33.20 -4.43
N ALA A 265 21.55 -33.20 -5.34
CA ALA A 265 21.47 -34.18 -6.44
C ALA A 265 22.63 -34.07 -7.44
N GLU A 266 23.28 -32.90 -7.53
CA GLU A 266 24.50 -32.68 -8.31
C GLU A 266 25.80 -32.92 -7.52
N GLY A 267 25.71 -33.47 -6.30
CA GLY A 267 26.87 -33.72 -5.44
C GLY A 267 27.46 -32.46 -4.79
N LYS A 268 26.70 -31.36 -4.77
CA LYS A 268 27.11 -30.05 -4.24
C LYS A 268 26.28 -29.69 -3.01
N LYS A 269 26.28 -30.54 -1.97
CA LYS A 269 25.48 -30.32 -0.75
C LYS A 269 25.73 -28.90 -0.21
N TYR A 270 24.65 -28.14 -0.05
CA TYR A 270 24.71 -26.72 0.33
C TYR A 270 24.45 -26.58 1.84
N VAL A 271 25.44 -26.13 2.61
CA VAL A 271 25.29 -25.85 4.04
C VAL A 271 25.56 -24.36 4.28
N GLY A 272 24.71 -23.69 5.04
CA GLY A 272 24.92 -22.27 5.36
C GLY A 272 23.64 -21.44 5.24
N VAL A 273 23.80 -20.18 4.82
CA VAL A 273 22.68 -19.31 4.45
C VAL A 273 22.53 -19.30 2.94
N LEU A 274 21.36 -19.69 2.45
CA LEU A 274 20.97 -19.47 1.06
C LEU A 274 20.12 -18.21 1.00
N TYR A 275 20.58 -17.21 0.25
CA TYR A 275 19.86 -15.96 0.00
C TYR A 275 19.30 -16.01 -1.41
N ALA A 276 18.00 -15.79 -1.57
CA ALA A 276 17.34 -15.61 -2.85
C ALA A 276 16.90 -14.15 -3.00
N GLY A 277 17.46 -13.47 -4.00
CA GLY A 277 16.91 -12.20 -4.49
C GLY A 277 15.77 -12.52 -5.45
N LEU A 278 14.56 -12.06 -5.15
CA LEU A 278 13.34 -12.39 -5.86
C LEU A 278 12.70 -11.14 -6.45
N MET A 279 12.07 -11.28 -7.62
CA MET A 279 11.12 -10.33 -8.15
C MET A 279 9.72 -10.92 -8.06
N LEU A 280 8.79 -10.23 -7.40
CA LEU A 280 7.38 -10.66 -7.38
C LEU A 280 6.69 -10.18 -8.65
N THR A 281 6.65 -11.02 -9.68
CA THR A 281 6.04 -10.68 -10.96
C THR A 281 4.55 -11.03 -10.98
N LYS A 282 3.82 -10.55 -12.00
CA LYS A 282 2.44 -10.97 -12.26
C LYS A 282 2.27 -12.48 -12.45
N ASP A 283 3.33 -13.18 -12.86
CA ASP A 283 3.35 -14.64 -13.07
C ASP A 283 3.86 -15.40 -11.84
N GLY A 284 4.06 -14.69 -10.71
CA GLY A 284 4.61 -15.24 -9.46
C GLY A 284 6.06 -14.82 -9.18
N PRO A 285 6.63 -15.31 -8.06
CA PRO A 285 8.01 -15.01 -7.65
C PRO A 285 9.01 -15.63 -8.62
N LYS A 286 9.98 -14.84 -9.07
CA LYS A 286 11.08 -15.29 -9.94
C LYS A 286 12.43 -14.93 -9.32
N VAL A 287 13.36 -15.87 -9.34
CA VAL A 287 14.74 -15.67 -8.86
C VAL A 287 15.48 -14.71 -9.78
N LEU A 288 15.98 -13.62 -9.21
CA LEU A 288 16.91 -12.68 -9.84
C LEU A 288 18.35 -13.20 -9.74
N GLU A 289 18.73 -13.62 -8.55
CA GLU A 289 20.05 -14.14 -8.20
C GLU A 289 20.02 -14.90 -6.87
N PHE A 290 21.02 -15.74 -6.66
CA PHE A 290 21.32 -16.28 -5.34
C PHE A 290 22.58 -15.63 -4.77
N ASN A 291 22.61 -15.51 -3.46
CA ASN A 291 23.82 -15.26 -2.72
C ASN A 291 24.06 -16.38 -1.70
N CYS A 292 25.33 -16.65 -1.41
CA CYS A 292 25.78 -17.81 -0.65
C CYS A 292 26.01 -17.55 0.85
N ARG A 293 25.52 -16.41 1.31
CA ARG A 293 25.82 -15.78 2.59
C ARG A 293 24.72 -14.80 2.94
N PHE A 294 24.73 -14.40 4.20
CA PHE A 294 23.94 -13.31 4.74
C PHE A 294 24.05 -12.02 3.88
N GLY A 295 22.94 -11.28 3.72
CA GLY A 295 22.90 -10.00 3.01
C GLY A 295 23.53 -8.85 3.82
N ASP A 296 23.85 -7.73 3.17
CA ASP A 296 24.26 -6.50 3.87
C ASP A 296 23.63 -5.34 3.08
N PRO A 297 22.63 -4.61 3.61
CA PRO A 297 22.34 -4.44 5.04
C PRO A 297 21.20 -5.30 5.63
N GLU A 298 20.69 -6.33 4.95
CA GLU A 298 19.52 -7.09 5.45
C GLU A 298 19.79 -7.80 6.78
N THR A 299 21.01 -8.29 6.99
CA THR A 299 21.39 -9.04 8.21
C THR A 299 21.22 -8.22 9.48
N GLN A 300 21.52 -6.92 9.40
CA GLN A 300 21.38 -6.00 10.52
C GLN A 300 19.92 -5.93 11.00
N SER A 301 18.95 -5.92 10.08
CA SER A 301 17.53 -5.91 10.41
C SER A 301 17.02 -7.31 10.80
N ILE A 302 17.38 -8.36 10.05
CA ILE A 302 16.93 -9.74 10.30
C ILE A 302 17.40 -10.25 11.67
N LEU A 303 18.69 -10.13 12.00
CA LEU A 303 19.22 -10.66 13.25
C LEU A 303 18.77 -9.87 14.47
N SER A 304 18.32 -8.62 14.29
CA SER A 304 17.72 -7.84 15.37
C SER A 304 16.37 -8.40 15.83
N LEU A 305 15.72 -9.25 15.02
CA LEU A 305 14.51 -9.97 15.38
C LEU A 305 14.76 -11.40 15.88
N LEU A 306 16.00 -11.90 15.86
CA LEU A 306 16.29 -13.29 16.25
C LEU A 306 16.13 -13.49 17.77
N LYS A 307 15.25 -14.43 18.15
CA LYS A 307 15.06 -14.87 19.55
C LYS A 307 15.93 -16.07 19.91
N SER A 308 16.14 -16.98 18.96
CA SER A 308 16.95 -18.19 19.18
C SER A 308 18.44 -17.88 19.33
N ASP A 309 19.17 -18.79 19.98
CA ASP A 309 20.63 -18.74 20.00
C ASP A 309 21.20 -19.01 18.60
N LEU A 310 21.85 -18.00 18.02
CA LEU A 310 22.42 -18.08 16.69
C LEU A 310 23.46 -19.20 16.60
N LEU A 311 24.37 -19.33 17.58
CA LEU A 311 25.43 -20.35 17.51
C LEU A 311 24.83 -21.77 17.45
N THR A 312 23.78 -22.02 18.22
CA THR A 312 23.06 -23.30 18.19
C THR A 312 22.52 -23.61 16.80
N THR A 313 21.92 -22.61 16.13
CA THR A 313 21.41 -22.76 14.75
C THR A 313 22.53 -23.02 13.75
N LEU A 314 23.64 -22.27 13.82
CA LEU A 314 24.79 -22.44 12.92
C LEU A 314 25.44 -23.81 13.08
N LYS A 315 25.64 -24.26 14.33
CA LYS A 315 26.18 -25.60 14.61
C LYS A 315 25.26 -26.70 14.10
N ALA A 316 23.95 -26.56 14.28
CA ALA A 316 22.97 -27.50 13.76
C ALA A 316 22.97 -27.59 12.23
N CYS A 317 23.26 -26.47 11.53
CA CYS A 317 23.46 -26.50 10.08
C CYS A 317 24.66 -27.37 9.70
N VAL A 318 25.81 -27.17 10.35
CA VAL A 318 27.03 -27.92 10.06
C VAL A 318 26.89 -29.41 10.45
N SER A 319 26.13 -29.72 11.50
CA SER A 319 25.94 -31.10 11.98
C SER A 319 24.80 -31.87 11.31
N GLY A 320 24.02 -31.28 10.40
CA GLY A 320 22.89 -31.99 9.77
C GLY A 320 21.67 -32.16 10.67
N THR A 321 21.47 -31.27 11.64
CA THR A 321 20.41 -31.40 12.66
C THR A 321 19.55 -30.14 12.76
N LEU A 322 19.46 -29.34 11.69
CA LEU A 322 18.78 -28.03 11.71
C LEU A 322 17.31 -28.15 12.10
N GLN A 323 16.64 -29.24 11.73
CA GLN A 323 15.25 -29.49 12.11
C GLN A 323 15.01 -29.42 13.63
N GLN A 324 16.00 -29.82 14.44
CA GLN A 324 15.92 -29.79 15.91
C GLN A 324 16.23 -28.42 16.51
N ALA A 325 16.80 -27.50 15.72
CA ALA A 325 17.25 -26.19 16.13
C ALA A 325 16.76 -25.10 15.16
N THR A 326 15.49 -25.19 14.76
CA THR A 326 14.88 -24.21 13.86
C THR A 326 14.84 -22.84 14.55
N PRO A 327 15.38 -21.77 13.93
CA PRO A 327 15.45 -20.45 14.53
C PRO A 327 14.06 -19.81 14.61
N ILE A 328 13.83 -19.09 15.71
CA ILE A 328 12.61 -18.33 15.96
C ILE A 328 12.96 -16.85 15.88
N PHE A 329 12.15 -16.10 15.12
CA PHE A 329 12.25 -14.65 14.98
C PHE A 329 10.99 -13.99 15.55
N ASP A 330 11.13 -12.82 16.15
CA ASP A 330 10.01 -12.02 16.65
C ASP A 330 9.37 -11.19 15.54
N THR A 331 8.53 -11.83 14.74
CA THR A 331 7.81 -11.15 13.64
C THR A 331 6.62 -10.32 14.12
N SER A 332 6.35 -10.26 15.44
CA SER A 332 5.44 -9.25 16.01
C SER A 332 6.05 -7.84 16.05
N LEU A 333 7.37 -7.75 15.84
CA LEU A 333 8.13 -6.51 15.74
C LEU A 333 8.59 -6.29 14.30
N THR A 334 8.93 -5.05 13.97
CA THR A 334 9.57 -4.67 12.72
C THR A 334 10.93 -4.04 13.00
N ALA A 335 11.94 -4.50 12.28
CA ALA A 335 13.27 -3.91 12.25
C ALA A 335 13.47 -3.12 10.95
N ALA A 336 13.90 -1.86 11.06
CA ALA A 336 14.30 -1.03 9.93
C ALA A 336 15.73 -0.54 10.15
N GLY A 337 16.57 -0.69 9.13
CA GLY A 337 17.97 -0.29 9.13
C GLY A 337 18.24 0.77 8.06
N VAL A 338 18.81 1.91 8.44
CA VAL A 338 19.21 2.98 7.52
C VAL A 338 20.73 3.05 7.45
N VAL A 339 21.29 2.99 6.25
CA VAL A 339 22.75 3.04 6.04
C VAL A 339 23.20 4.48 5.85
N VAL A 340 24.20 4.89 6.63
CA VAL A 340 24.92 6.16 6.47
C VAL A 340 26.18 5.89 5.64
N VAL A 341 26.35 6.63 4.56
CA VAL A 341 27.44 6.48 3.58
C VAL A 341 28.35 7.69 3.51
N SER A 342 29.57 7.49 3.01
CA SER A 342 30.53 8.56 2.72
C SER A 342 30.15 9.35 1.47
N GLY A 343 30.33 10.66 1.51
CA GLY A 343 30.13 11.55 0.36
C GLY A 343 30.96 11.09 -0.84
N GLY A 344 30.29 10.93 -1.98
CA GLY A 344 30.87 10.42 -3.23
C GLY A 344 30.64 8.93 -3.49
N TYR A 345 30.16 8.15 -2.51
CA TYR A 345 29.69 6.77 -2.72
C TYR A 345 28.52 6.73 -3.74
N PRO A 346 28.44 5.77 -4.68
CA PRO A 346 29.29 4.57 -4.87
C PRO A 346 30.58 4.78 -5.70
N GLY A 347 30.89 6.02 -6.08
CA GLY A 347 32.13 6.42 -6.73
C GLY A 347 33.29 6.60 -5.74
N SER A 348 34.13 7.61 -5.99
CA SER A 348 35.27 7.93 -5.12
C SER A 348 34.82 8.70 -3.88
N TYR A 349 35.30 8.28 -2.70
CA TYR A 349 34.97 8.89 -1.41
C TYR A 349 36.23 9.05 -0.54
N ARG A 350 36.19 9.99 0.41
CA ARG A 350 37.27 10.22 1.38
C ARG A 350 37.19 9.20 2.53
N LYS A 351 38.35 8.86 3.10
CA LYS A 351 38.50 8.02 4.30
C LYS A 351 39.18 8.82 5.41
N GLY A 352 39.17 8.30 6.63
CA GLY A 352 39.77 8.93 7.81
C GLY A 352 38.96 10.08 8.42
N LEU A 353 37.69 10.24 8.06
CA LEU A 353 36.84 11.29 8.60
C LEU A 353 36.30 10.86 9.97
N LYS A 354 36.46 11.71 10.99
CA LYS A 354 35.99 11.46 12.35
C LYS A 354 34.47 11.38 12.40
N ILE A 355 33.96 10.35 13.05
CA ILE A 355 32.53 10.07 13.20
C ILE A 355 32.07 10.51 14.61
N SER A 356 31.00 11.29 14.68
CA SER A 356 30.28 11.63 15.91
C SER A 356 28.80 11.23 15.83
N GLY A 357 28.09 11.25 16.97
CA GLY A 357 26.66 10.90 17.03
C GLY A 357 26.37 9.44 17.42
N ILE A 358 27.36 8.53 17.37
CA ILE A 358 27.15 7.10 17.66
C ILE A 358 26.60 6.89 19.07
N SER A 359 27.22 7.51 20.07
CA SER A 359 26.83 7.39 21.48
C SER A 359 25.44 7.96 21.74
N GLU A 360 25.07 9.04 21.07
CA GLU A 360 23.76 9.69 21.15
C GLU A 360 22.67 8.76 20.60
N VAL A 361 22.93 8.13 19.45
CA VAL A 361 22.03 7.15 18.83
C VAL A 361 21.86 5.93 19.75
N GLU A 362 22.94 5.35 20.27
CA GLU A 362 22.83 4.18 21.15
C GLU A 362 22.10 4.50 22.47
N LYS A 363 22.25 5.71 23.03
CA LYS A 363 21.49 6.16 24.20
C LYS A 363 20.00 6.31 23.94
N SER A 364 19.58 6.51 22.70
CA SER A 364 18.17 6.54 22.30
C SER A 364 17.52 5.15 22.18
N GLY A 365 18.29 4.08 22.42
CA GLY A 365 17.82 2.69 22.36
C GLY A 365 17.97 2.04 20.99
N LEU A 366 18.58 2.73 20.02
CA LEU A 366 18.85 2.22 18.67
C LEU A 366 20.18 1.46 18.63
N LYS A 367 20.31 0.53 17.68
CA LYS A 367 21.58 -0.18 17.46
C LYS A 367 22.34 0.38 16.28
N VAL A 368 23.61 0.69 16.48
CA VAL A 368 24.53 1.12 15.41
C VAL A 368 25.44 -0.04 15.05
N PHE A 369 25.32 -0.54 13.81
CA PHE A 369 26.25 -1.53 13.26
C PHE A 369 27.27 -0.83 12.38
N HIS A 370 28.53 -1.06 12.68
CA HIS A 370 29.66 -0.51 11.93
C HIS A 370 29.94 -1.36 10.70
N ALA A 371 30.10 -0.70 9.54
CA ALA A 371 30.59 -1.28 8.31
C ALA A 371 32.00 -0.73 8.01
N GLY A 372 32.13 0.21 7.08
CA GLY A 372 33.39 0.87 6.74
C GLY A 372 33.86 1.87 7.80
N THR A 373 34.26 1.38 8.97
CA THR A 373 34.91 2.17 10.02
C THR A 373 36.21 1.54 10.50
N THR A 374 37.15 2.36 11.00
CA THR A 374 38.36 1.91 11.71
C THR A 374 38.63 2.84 12.89
N LEU A 375 39.55 2.47 13.79
CA LEU A 375 40.00 3.35 14.87
C LEU A 375 41.20 4.18 14.39
N ASP A 376 41.23 5.46 14.72
CA ASP A 376 42.41 6.32 14.58
C ASP A 376 43.43 6.08 15.71
N ALA A 377 44.54 6.81 15.69
CA ALA A 377 45.61 6.68 16.69
C ALA A 377 45.16 7.06 18.10
N GLU A 378 44.15 7.92 18.20
CA GLU A 378 43.54 8.37 19.45
C GLU A 378 42.37 7.47 19.90
N GLY A 379 42.05 6.41 19.15
CA GLY A 379 40.98 5.46 19.45
C GLY A 379 39.58 5.93 19.09
N ASN A 380 39.42 6.98 18.28
CA ASN A 380 38.12 7.40 17.76
C ASN A 380 37.74 6.61 16.49
N ALA A 381 36.45 6.39 16.28
CA ALA A 381 35.95 5.82 15.03
C ALA A 381 36.06 6.83 13.88
N VAL A 382 36.68 6.39 12.78
CA VAL A 382 36.80 7.13 11.52
C VAL A 382 36.28 6.32 10.33
N THR A 383 35.83 6.98 9.26
CA THR A 383 35.36 6.32 8.03
C THR A 383 36.48 5.55 7.32
N SER A 384 36.24 4.32 6.87
CA SER A 384 37.21 3.48 6.12
C SER A 384 36.63 2.83 4.86
N GLY A 385 35.33 2.97 4.61
CA GLY A 385 34.62 2.42 3.44
C GLY A 385 33.44 3.29 3.01
N GLY A 386 32.83 2.96 1.87
CA GLY A 386 31.75 3.77 1.28
C GLY A 386 30.44 3.70 2.09
N ARG A 387 30.03 2.50 2.50
CA ARG A 387 28.99 2.32 3.53
C ARG A 387 29.67 2.33 4.89
N VAL A 388 29.26 3.23 5.77
CA VAL A 388 29.99 3.51 7.02
C VAL A 388 29.30 2.85 8.21
N LEU A 389 28.01 3.12 8.40
CA LEU A 389 27.21 2.64 9.53
C LEU A 389 25.82 2.22 9.05
N ALA A 390 25.17 1.31 9.77
CA ALA A 390 23.74 1.04 9.67
C ALA A 390 23.08 1.29 11.03
N VAL A 391 22.11 2.20 11.08
CA VAL A 391 21.33 2.51 12.28
C VAL A 391 20.04 1.72 12.22
N VAL A 392 19.82 0.83 13.20
CA VAL A 392 18.67 -0.09 13.24
C VAL A 392 17.77 0.26 14.41
N ALA A 393 16.48 0.41 14.11
CA ALA A 393 15.39 0.46 15.08
C ALA A 393 14.60 -0.85 15.04
N VAL A 394 14.11 -1.30 16.20
CA VAL A 394 13.18 -2.42 16.33
C VAL A 394 11.95 -1.92 17.08
N GLU A 395 10.80 -1.93 16.44
CA GLU A 395 9.57 -1.30 16.96
C GLU A 395 8.33 -2.18 16.70
N PRO A 396 7.22 -1.95 17.41
CA PRO A 396 5.99 -2.74 17.22
C PRO A 396 5.34 -2.61 15.84
N ASN A 397 5.71 -1.62 15.04
CA ASN A 397 5.20 -1.47 13.68
C ASN A 397 6.23 -0.81 12.76
N LEU A 398 6.02 -1.02 11.46
CA LEU A 398 6.88 -0.55 10.39
C LEU A 398 7.11 0.96 10.39
N LYS A 399 6.05 1.76 10.57
CA LYS A 399 6.13 3.22 10.55
C LYS A 399 7.06 3.72 11.66
N ALA A 400 6.90 3.18 12.88
CA ALA A 400 7.74 3.53 14.03
C ALA A 400 9.20 3.12 13.81
N ALA A 401 9.45 1.91 13.27
CA ALA A 401 10.79 1.42 12.99
C ALA A 401 11.51 2.31 11.97
N VAL A 402 10.86 2.60 10.84
CA VAL A 402 11.41 3.45 9.77
C VAL A 402 11.70 4.86 10.28
N HIS A 403 10.74 5.46 11.00
CA HIS A 403 10.88 6.81 11.54
C HIS A 403 12.09 6.92 12.47
N LYS A 404 12.16 6.06 13.50
CA LYS A 404 13.24 6.10 14.48
C LYS A 404 14.60 5.77 13.89
N ALA A 405 14.68 4.81 12.97
CA ALA A 405 15.93 4.49 12.28
C ALA A 405 16.43 5.68 11.45
N THR A 406 15.52 6.38 10.78
CA THR A 406 15.83 7.58 9.97
C THR A 406 16.28 8.75 10.84
N GLU A 407 15.57 9.03 11.95
CA GLU A 407 15.98 10.05 12.92
C GLU A 407 17.37 9.75 13.50
N GLY A 408 17.61 8.49 13.92
CA GLY A 408 18.90 8.06 14.44
C GLY A 408 20.03 8.18 13.41
N ALA A 409 19.78 7.82 12.15
CA ALA A 409 20.75 8.03 11.08
C ALA A 409 21.09 9.51 10.87
N GLY A 410 20.13 10.42 11.07
CA GLY A 410 20.33 11.86 11.02
C GLY A 410 21.21 12.45 12.12
N LEU A 411 21.39 11.73 13.25
CA LEU A 411 22.27 12.15 14.33
C LEU A 411 23.75 11.83 14.07
N ILE A 412 24.03 10.90 13.15
CA ILE A 412 25.40 10.53 12.77
C ILE A 412 26.02 11.64 11.94
N GLN A 413 27.21 12.10 12.33
CA GLN A 413 27.90 13.20 11.68
C GLN A 413 29.34 12.85 11.32
N PHE A 414 29.70 13.15 10.08
CA PHE A 414 31.06 13.30 9.56
C PHE A 414 30.96 14.09 8.25
N ASP A 415 32.08 14.63 7.77
CA ASP A 415 32.11 15.46 6.56
C ASP A 415 31.57 14.67 5.33
N GLY A 416 30.49 15.15 4.73
CA GLY A 416 29.82 14.50 3.61
C GLY A 416 28.99 13.26 3.95
N ALA A 417 28.60 13.05 5.22
CA ALA A 417 27.66 11.99 5.59
C ALA A 417 26.32 12.14 4.84
N PHE A 418 25.84 11.03 4.28
CA PHE A 418 24.56 10.97 3.58
C PHE A 418 23.81 9.69 3.96
N HIS A 419 22.49 9.77 4.04
CA HIS A 419 21.59 8.63 4.18
C HIS A 419 20.27 8.95 3.48
N ARG A 420 19.54 7.91 3.08
CA ARG A 420 18.19 8.05 2.54
C ARG A 420 17.18 8.28 3.64
N LYS A 421 16.15 9.07 3.33
CA LYS A 421 15.07 9.44 4.26
C LYS A 421 13.78 8.63 4.04
N ASP A 422 13.78 7.76 3.04
CA ASP A 422 12.60 7.03 2.57
C ASP A 422 12.77 5.49 2.61
N ILE A 423 13.75 4.98 3.38
CA ILE A 423 13.93 3.55 3.58
C ILE A 423 12.65 2.97 4.17
N GLY A 424 12.02 2.04 3.45
CA GLY A 424 10.74 1.47 3.82
C GLY A 424 9.51 2.35 3.57
N ALA A 425 9.63 3.57 3.06
CA ALA A 425 8.49 4.45 2.77
C ALA A 425 7.53 3.86 1.72
N LYS A 426 8.06 3.09 0.77
CA LYS A 426 7.22 2.34 -0.20
C LYS A 426 6.28 1.37 0.50
N PHE A 427 6.69 0.81 1.63
CA PHE A 427 5.86 -0.11 2.40
C PHE A 427 4.58 0.50 2.95
N LEU A 428 4.69 1.79 3.26
CA LEU A 428 3.66 2.54 3.93
C LEU A 428 2.61 3.01 2.91
N LYS A 429 2.98 3.15 1.62
CA LYS A 429 2.13 3.54 0.48
C LYS A 429 1.29 2.41 -0.18
N ARG A 430 1.76 1.15 -0.19
CA ARG A 430 1.12 0.06 -0.98
C ARG A 430 0.01 -0.69 -0.24
N ARG A 431 -0.10 -0.52 1.08
CA ARG A 431 -1.18 -1.15 1.88
C ARG A 431 -2.55 -0.53 1.57
N GLU A 432 -2.58 0.62 0.92
CA GLU A 432 -3.78 1.38 0.52
C GLU A 432 -4.34 0.94 -0.86
N SER A 433 -3.72 -0.03 -1.55
CA SER A 433 -4.03 -0.34 -2.97
C SER A 433 -4.67 -1.72 -3.26
N ASN A 434 -4.79 -2.64 -2.30
CA ASN A 434 -5.11 -4.07 -2.56
C ASN A 434 -6.31 -4.66 -1.80
N ALA A 435 -7.16 -3.87 -1.14
CA ALA A 435 -8.33 -4.37 -0.40
C ALA A 435 -9.55 -4.67 -1.31
N CYS A 436 -9.45 -5.64 -2.21
CA CYS A 436 -10.59 -6.37 -2.77
C CYS A 436 -10.07 -7.64 -3.45
N TRP A 437 -10.29 -8.82 -2.86
CA TRP A 437 -10.70 -10.10 -3.45
C TRP A 437 -10.55 -11.21 -2.37
N ALA A 438 -11.68 -11.46 -1.69
CA ALA A 438 -12.08 -12.61 -0.89
C ALA A 438 -11.36 -12.99 0.43
N ALA A 439 -12.16 -12.83 1.51
CA ALA A 439 -12.25 -13.58 2.77
C ALA A 439 -11.17 -13.38 3.86
N GLY A 440 -11.58 -12.64 4.91
CA GLY A 440 -11.05 -12.78 6.28
C GLY A 440 -10.19 -11.62 6.77
N ASP A 441 -10.69 -10.98 7.83
CA ASP A 441 -9.99 -10.14 8.81
C ASP A 441 -9.39 -8.76 8.45
N ARG A 442 -9.71 -7.83 9.37
CA ARG A 442 -9.21 -6.46 9.55
C ARG A 442 -7.73 -6.53 9.98
N ASP A 443 -6.83 -5.59 9.68
CA ASP A 443 -6.93 -4.16 9.93
C ASP A 443 -5.76 -3.38 9.28
N GLU A 444 -5.94 -2.07 9.04
CA GLU A 444 -5.13 -1.19 8.15
C GLU A 444 -4.13 -0.23 8.85
N THR A 445 -3.29 0.40 8.01
CA THR A 445 -1.96 1.05 8.16
C THR A 445 -1.94 2.40 8.90
N SER A 446 -0.74 2.97 9.18
CA SER A 446 -0.49 4.41 8.87
C SER A 446 1.00 4.81 8.88
N GLU A 447 1.58 5.24 7.74
CA GLU A 447 2.08 6.62 7.67
C GLU A 447 0.81 7.51 7.64
N GLY A 448 0.68 8.56 8.43
CA GLY A 448 1.03 9.86 7.89
C GLY A 448 0.12 10.35 6.74
N LEU A 449 -1.07 9.75 6.56
CA LEU A 449 -2.11 10.11 5.57
C LEU A 449 -2.33 11.63 5.48
N GLN A 450 -2.20 12.19 4.28
CA GLN A 450 -2.99 13.35 3.89
C GLN A 450 -4.31 12.82 3.30
N TYR A 451 -5.43 13.54 3.44
CA TYR A 451 -6.74 13.08 2.93
C TYR A 451 -6.69 12.73 1.42
N LYS A 452 -5.85 13.42 0.64
CA LYS A 452 -5.66 13.17 -0.80
C LYS A 452 -5.09 11.79 -1.10
N ASP A 453 -4.31 11.24 -0.17
CA ASP A 453 -3.74 9.90 -0.25
C ASP A 453 -4.81 8.81 0.06
N ALA A 454 -5.89 9.16 0.77
CA ALA A 454 -7.11 8.35 0.92
C ALA A 454 -8.06 8.48 -0.29
N GLY A 455 -7.64 9.18 -1.35
CA GLY A 455 -8.44 9.49 -2.54
C GLY A 455 -9.51 10.57 -2.30
N VAL A 456 -9.36 11.37 -1.25
CA VAL A 456 -10.20 12.52 -0.93
C VAL A 456 -9.46 13.83 -1.20
N ASP A 457 -9.80 14.51 -2.26
CA ASP A 457 -9.13 15.74 -2.68
C ASP A 457 -9.63 16.94 -1.87
N ILE A 458 -8.99 17.22 -0.71
CA ILE A 458 -9.36 18.36 0.16
C ILE A 458 -9.39 19.67 -0.62
N GLU A 459 -8.42 19.89 -1.51
CA GLU A 459 -8.35 21.13 -2.29
C GLU A 459 -9.58 21.29 -3.20
N ALA A 460 -10.07 20.18 -3.77
CA ALA A 460 -11.30 20.17 -4.56
C ALA A 460 -12.55 20.35 -3.69
N GLY A 461 -12.58 19.77 -2.49
CA GLY A 461 -13.66 19.94 -1.51
C GLY A 461 -13.77 21.39 -1.00
N ASP A 462 -12.64 21.99 -0.58
CA ASP A 462 -12.55 23.39 -0.16
C ASP A 462 -12.99 24.33 -1.30
N TYR A 463 -12.55 24.04 -2.53
CA TYR A 463 -12.96 24.79 -3.70
C TYR A 463 -14.48 24.68 -3.96
N LEU A 464 -15.06 23.47 -3.85
CA LEU A 464 -16.51 23.29 -3.98
C LEU A 464 -17.26 24.12 -2.94
N VAL A 465 -16.83 24.12 -1.67
CA VAL A 465 -17.43 24.91 -0.59
C VAL A 465 -17.47 26.40 -0.94
N GLU A 466 -16.38 26.96 -1.48
CA GLU A 466 -16.35 28.36 -1.93
C GLU A 466 -17.35 28.65 -3.05
N VAL A 467 -17.53 27.71 -3.99
CA VAL A 467 -18.44 27.86 -5.12
C VAL A 467 -19.91 27.75 -4.70
N ILE A 468 -20.24 26.90 -3.71
CA ILE A 468 -21.63 26.67 -3.27
C ILE A 468 -22.10 27.62 -2.17
N LYS A 469 -21.20 28.31 -1.45
CA LYS A 469 -21.55 29.32 -0.42
C LYS A 469 -22.59 30.35 -0.90
N PRO A 470 -22.46 30.98 -2.08
CA PRO A 470 -23.47 31.90 -2.59
C PRO A 470 -24.83 31.22 -2.87
N LEU A 471 -24.82 29.95 -3.25
CA LEU A 471 -26.02 29.14 -3.51
C LEU A 471 -26.78 28.80 -2.23
N ALA A 472 -26.08 28.49 -1.14
CA ALA A 472 -26.73 28.37 0.17
C ALA A 472 -27.26 29.74 0.64
N LYS A 473 -26.45 30.79 0.53
CA LYS A 473 -26.80 32.13 1.05
C LYS A 473 -28.07 32.73 0.45
N MET A 474 -28.39 32.40 -0.81
CA MET A 474 -29.65 32.84 -1.43
C MET A 474 -30.90 32.26 -0.74
N THR A 475 -30.78 31.11 -0.08
CA THR A 475 -31.89 30.42 0.60
C THR A 475 -32.19 30.97 2.01
N ARG A 476 -31.44 31.99 2.46
CA ARG A 476 -31.61 32.59 3.80
C ARG A 476 -33.07 32.98 4.06
N ARG A 477 -33.50 32.79 5.30
CA ARG A 477 -34.84 33.17 5.76
C ARG A 477 -34.82 33.60 7.22
N SER A 478 -35.94 34.12 7.68
CA SER A 478 -36.15 34.38 9.10
C SER A 478 -35.90 33.10 9.91
N GLY A 479 -35.00 33.19 10.88
CA GLY A 479 -34.51 32.07 11.69
C GLY A 479 -33.20 31.42 11.21
N CYS A 480 -32.72 31.68 9.99
CA CYS A 480 -31.45 31.14 9.52
C CYS A 480 -30.82 31.95 8.38
N ASP A 481 -29.56 32.34 8.56
CA ASP A 481 -28.79 33.10 7.58
C ASP A 481 -28.18 32.24 6.46
N ALA A 482 -28.36 30.92 6.49
CA ALA A 482 -27.87 29.95 5.50
C ALA A 482 -26.36 30.09 5.19
N ASP A 483 -25.57 30.28 6.25
CA ASP A 483 -24.11 30.34 6.16
C ASP A 483 -23.50 28.93 6.28
N LEU A 484 -22.63 28.59 5.32
CA LEU A 484 -21.88 27.32 5.31
C LEU A 484 -20.52 27.47 5.98
N GLY A 485 -20.03 26.38 6.60
CA GLY A 485 -18.71 26.30 7.23
C GLY A 485 -18.70 26.19 8.76
N GLY A 486 -19.88 26.11 9.39
CA GLY A 486 -20.02 25.76 10.81
C GLY A 486 -20.11 24.24 11.03
N PHE A 487 -19.95 23.79 12.28
CA PHE A 487 -20.08 22.37 12.67
C PHE A 487 -21.53 21.82 12.60
N GLY A 488 -22.49 22.66 12.24
CA GLY A 488 -23.89 22.29 12.08
C GLY A 488 -24.74 23.49 11.66
N GLY A 489 -25.86 23.21 11.00
CA GLY A 489 -26.87 24.22 10.68
C GLY A 489 -27.62 24.66 11.93
N VAL A 490 -27.77 25.97 12.11
CA VAL A 490 -28.51 26.56 13.24
C VAL A 490 -29.79 27.20 12.71
N PHE A 491 -30.91 26.93 13.38
CA PHE A 491 -32.21 27.52 13.08
C PHE A 491 -32.87 28.05 14.36
N ASP A 492 -33.09 29.36 14.43
CA ASP A 492 -33.79 30.02 15.52
C ASP A 492 -35.30 30.05 15.26
N LEU A 493 -36.01 29.16 15.95
CA LEU A 493 -37.47 29.07 15.88
C LEU A 493 -38.19 30.33 16.38
N ALA A 494 -37.65 31.01 17.39
CA ALA A 494 -38.27 32.23 17.90
C ALA A 494 -38.14 33.37 16.90
N ALA A 495 -36.94 33.54 16.31
CA ALA A 495 -36.71 34.52 15.25
C ALA A 495 -37.55 34.22 13.99
N ALA A 496 -37.84 32.95 13.71
CA ALA A 496 -38.74 32.51 12.64
C ALA A 496 -40.24 32.70 12.94
N GLY A 497 -40.60 33.20 14.13
CA GLY A 497 -42.01 33.37 14.55
C GLY A 497 -42.70 32.08 14.98
N LEU A 498 -41.95 31.05 15.37
CA LEU A 498 -42.41 29.71 15.73
C LEU A 498 -41.96 29.27 17.14
N PRO A 499 -42.16 30.09 18.21
CA PRO A 499 -41.63 29.80 19.55
C PRO A 499 -42.23 28.55 20.22
N SER A 500 -43.32 28.00 19.68
CA SER A 500 -43.98 26.79 20.19
C SER A 500 -44.54 25.96 19.04
N CYS A 501 -43.76 24.97 18.59
CA CYS A 501 -44.12 24.06 17.51
C CYS A 501 -43.56 22.65 17.78
N VAL A 502 -44.12 21.66 17.07
CA VAL A 502 -43.55 20.31 16.96
C VAL A 502 -42.73 20.26 15.68
N LEU A 503 -41.52 19.69 15.76
CA LEU A 503 -40.69 19.45 14.60
C LEU A 503 -40.97 18.07 14.01
N THR A 504 -40.95 17.98 12.70
CA THR A 504 -40.92 16.73 11.95
C THR A 504 -39.76 16.77 10.97
N CYS A 505 -39.18 15.61 10.67
CA CYS A 505 -38.07 15.50 9.74
C CYS A 505 -38.29 14.35 8.77
N ARG A 506 -37.71 14.49 7.58
CA ARG A 506 -37.73 13.46 6.55
C ARG A 506 -36.36 13.34 5.89
N THR A 507 -35.93 12.10 5.70
CA THR A 507 -34.74 11.75 4.92
C THR A 507 -35.13 10.90 3.72
N LEU A 508 -34.65 11.28 2.53
CA LEU A 508 -34.80 10.55 1.27
C LEU A 508 -33.57 10.73 0.38
N GLY A 509 -33.44 9.88 -0.63
CA GLY A 509 -32.47 10.02 -1.72
C GLY A 509 -33.18 10.00 -3.09
N VAL A 510 -32.41 10.18 -4.17
CA VAL A 510 -32.97 10.24 -5.54
C VAL A 510 -32.81 8.91 -6.30
N GLY A 511 -32.10 7.95 -5.71
CA GLY A 511 -32.01 6.57 -6.20
C GLY A 511 -31.50 6.47 -7.63
N ARG A 512 -32.05 5.55 -8.42
CA ARG A 512 -31.48 5.18 -9.73
C ARG A 512 -31.61 6.27 -10.80
N LYS A 513 -32.43 7.31 -10.58
CA LYS A 513 -32.52 8.48 -11.49
C LYS A 513 -31.15 9.15 -11.70
N ILE A 514 -30.25 9.04 -10.72
CA ILE A 514 -28.85 9.51 -10.81
C ILE A 514 -28.10 8.89 -12.00
N LYS A 515 -28.27 7.59 -12.28
CA LYS A 515 -27.60 6.92 -13.42
C LYS A 515 -28.05 7.46 -14.77
N PHE A 516 -29.23 8.04 -14.85
CA PHE A 516 -29.75 8.68 -16.07
C PHE A 516 -29.19 10.09 -16.23
N ALA A 517 -29.03 10.82 -15.12
CA ALA A 517 -28.35 12.11 -15.07
C ALA A 517 -26.87 11.99 -15.47
N GLU A 518 -26.13 11.02 -14.90
CA GLU A 518 -24.72 10.74 -15.21
C GLU A 518 -24.49 10.47 -16.70
N LYS A 519 -25.32 9.61 -17.31
CA LYS A 519 -25.21 9.26 -18.73
C LYS A 519 -25.44 10.45 -19.68
N ARG A 520 -26.04 11.53 -19.21
CA ARG A 520 -26.34 12.73 -20.00
C ARG A 520 -25.58 13.98 -19.56
N GLY A 521 -24.87 13.93 -18.43
CA GLY A 521 -24.17 15.09 -17.86
C GLY A 521 -25.13 16.21 -17.43
N HIS A 522 -26.30 15.86 -16.89
CA HIS A 522 -27.31 16.82 -16.40
C HIS A 522 -27.64 16.53 -14.94
N HIS A 523 -26.98 17.21 -14.01
CA HIS A 523 -27.05 16.87 -12.58
C HIS A 523 -27.97 17.80 -11.77
N TYR A 524 -28.27 18.99 -12.30
CA TYR A 524 -29.10 19.99 -11.63
C TYR A 524 -30.46 19.47 -11.13
N ASN A 525 -31.20 18.72 -11.96
CA ASN A 525 -32.52 18.22 -11.57
C ASN A 525 -32.46 17.17 -10.45
N ILE A 526 -31.34 16.49 -10.25
CA ILE A 526 -31.16 15.55 -9.14
C ILE A 526 -31.22 16.28 -7.79
N GLY A 527 -30.53 17.42 -7.69
CA GLY A 527 -30.58 18.23 -6.47
C GLY A 527 -31.97 18.81 -6.19
N TYR A 528 -32.66 19.25 -7.24
CA TYR A 528 -34.02 19.77 -7.11
C TYR A 528 -34.99 18.68 -6.63
N ASP A 529 -34.94 17.49 -7.25
CA ASP A 529 -35.77 16.33 -6.86
C ASP A 529 -35.53 15.92 -5.42
N LEU A 530 -34.27 15.93 -4.98
CA LEU A 530 -33.92 15.58 -3.61
C LEU A 530 -34.65 16.45 -2.58
N VAL A 531 -34.80 17.75 -2.87
CA VAL A 531 -35.58 18.65 -2.00
C VAL A 531 -37.06 18.36 -2.14
N ALA A 532 -37.56 18.24 -3.38
CA ALA A 532 -38.99 18.05 -3.67
C ALA A 532 -39.59 16.86 -2.93
N GLU A 533 -38.93 15.72 -2.99
CA GLU A 533 -39.38 14.48 -2.36
C GLU A 533 -39.47 14.62 -0.83
N CYS A 534 -38.45 15.23 -0.21
CA CYS A 534 -38.42 15.45 1.23
C CYS A 534 -39.47 16.45 1.71
N VAL A 535 -39.58 17.61 1.05
CA VAL A 535 -40.46 18.70 1.54
C VAL A 535 -41.93 18.42 1.28
N ASN A 536 -42.26 17.69 0.21
CA ASN A 536 -43.64 17.27 -0.05
C ASN A 536 -44.13 16.25 0.99
N ASP A 537 -43.25 15.35 1.47
CA ASP A 537 -43.55 14.44 2.58
C ASP A 537 -43.82 15.20 3.89
N LEU A 538 -43.12 16.31 4.16
CA LEU A 538 -43.40 17.15 5.34
C LEU A 538 -44.81 17.73 5.33
N LEU A 539 -45.37 18.03 4.14
CA LEU A 539 -46.74 18.52 4.00
C LEU A 539 -47.77 17.48 4.45
N VAL A 540 -47.48 16.17 4.36
CA VAL A 540 -48.37 15.11 4.88
C VAL A 540 -48.66 15.31 6.37
N HIS A 541 -47.68 15.85 7.11
CA HIS A 541 -47.79 16.10 8.54
C HIS A 541 -48.33 17.49 8.91
N GLY A 542 -48.68 18.35 7.93
CA GLY A 542 -49.07 19.72 8.27
C GLY A 542 -47.89 20.68 8.46
N ALA A 543 -46.67 20.24 8.14
CA ALA A 543 -45.47 20.96 8.48
C ALA A 543 -45.07 21.97 7.40
N GLU A 544 -44.69 23.16 7.83
CA GLU A 544 -43.95 24.12 6.99
C GLU A 544 -42.47 23.70 6.97
N PRO A 545 -41.85 23.49 5.80
CA PRO A 545 -40.41 23.29 5.71
C PRO A 545 -39.65 24.50 6.27
N LEU A 546 -38.67 24.25 7.13
CA LEU A 546 -37.82 25.27 7.76
C LEU A 546 -36.44 25.29 7.15
N PHE A 547 -35.78 24.14 7.14
CA PHE A 547 -34.44 24.00 6.63
C PHE A 547 -34.19 22.62 6.02
N PHE A 548 -33.13 22.56 5.22
CA PHE A 548 -32.69 21.39 4.49
C PHE A 548 -31.20 21.17 4.71
N LEU A 549 -30.79 19.91 4.85
CA LEU A 549 -29.40 19.49 4.79
C LEU A 549 -29.21 18.42 3.71
N ASP A 550 -28.10 18.47 3.01
CA ASP A 550 -27.74 17.48 2.01
C ASP A 550 -26.54 16.62 2.41
N TYR A 551 -26.47 15.43 1.83
CA TYR A 551 -25.35 14.50 1.92
C TYR A 551 -25.03 14.05 0.50
N TYR A 552 -23.91 14.54 -0.05
CA TYR A 552 -23.40 14.19 -1.36
C TYR A 552 -22.23 13.22 -1.20
N ALA A 553 -22.41 11.98 -1.65
CA ALA A 553 -21.43 10.92 -1.53
C ALA A 553 -20.89 10.54 -2.91
N THR A 554 -19.57 10.46 -3.10
CA THR A 554 -19.01 10.13 -4.43
C THR A 554 -17.72 9.32 -4.36
N GLY A 555 -17.41 8.55 -5.40
CA GLY A 555 -16.17 7.76 -5.45
C GLY A 555 -14.95 8.60 -5.80
N LYS A 556 -15.18 9.67 -6.56
CA LYS A 556 -14.20 10.69 -6.92
C LYS A 556 -14.95 12.00 -7.20
N LEU A 557 -14.60 13.06 -6.49
CA LEU A 557 -15.26 14.34 -6.55
C LEU A 557 -15.06 14.99 -7.92
N HIS A 558 -16.17 15.12 -8.64
CA HIS A 558 -16.24 15.89 -9.87
C HIS A 558 -16.97 17.21 -9.58
N VAL A 559 -16.19 18.24 -9.23
CA VAL A 559 -16.70 19.55 -8.75
C VAL A 559 -17.83 20.12 -9.63
N PRO A 560 -17.75 20.15 -10.98
CA PRO A 560 -18.84 20.70 -11.79
C PRO A 560 -20.17 19.95 -11.64
N ALA A 561 -20.13 18.62 -11.42
CA ALA A 561 -21.35 17.84 -11.22
C ALA A 561 -21.94 18.07 -9.81
N ALA A 562 -21.09 18.11 -8.79
CA ALA A 562 -21.50 18.40 -7.41
C ALA A 562 -22.09 19.82 -7.29
N GLU A 563 -21.47 20.81 -7.94
CA GLU A 563 -22.00 22.18 -7.99
C GLU A 563 -23.39 22.23 -8.64
N GLU A 564 -23.60 21.53 -9.76
CA GLU A 564 -24.92 21.47 -10.40
C GLU A 564 -25.98 20.87 -9.46
N VAL A 565 -25.65 19.78 -8.75
CA VAL A 565 -26.56 19.19 -7.77
C VAL A 565 -26.90 20.21 -6.67
N VAL A 566 -25.90 20.82 -6.05
CA VAL A 566 -26.15 21.79 -4.95
C VAL A 566 -26.93 23.01 -5.45
N ARG A 567 -26.70 23.45 -6.69
CA ARG A 567 -27.52 24.50 -7.33
C ARG A 567 -28.99 24.09 -7.46
N GLY A 568 -29.25 22.84 -7.82
CA GLY A 568 -30.61 22.27 -7.82
C GLY A 568 -31.24 22.24 -6.43
N ILE A 569 -30.47 21.85 -5.40
CA ILE A 569 -30.91 21.84 -4.01
C ILE A 569 -31.27 23.26 -3.56
N ALA A 570 -30.41 24.24 -3.84
CA ALA A 570 -30.66 25.63 -3.48
C ALA A 570 -31.95 26.19 -4.13
N GLU A 571 -32.17 25.92 -5.41
CA GLU A 571 -33.42 26.32 -6.07
C GLU A 571 -34.63 25.57 -5.49
N GLY A 572 -34.51 24.28 -5.21
CA GLY A 572 -35.55 23.51 -4.54
C GLY A 572 -35.91 24.11 -3.18
N CYS A 573 -34.90 24.53 -2.39
CA CYS A 573 -35.09 25.18 -1.10
C CYS A 573 -35.80 26.53 -1.25
N LEU A 574 -35.44 27.34 -2.24
CA LEU A 574 -36.13 28.59 -2.57
C LEU A 574 -37.60 28.38 -2.98
N GLN A 575 -37.88 27.30 -3.70
CA GLN A 575 -39.25 26.94 -4.09
C GLN A 575 -40.06 26.42 -2.91
N ALA A 576 -39.44 25.64 -2.03
CA ALA A 576 -40.04 25.16 -0.79
C ALA A 576 -40.16 26.25 0.29
N GLY A 577 -39.38 27.33 0.17
CA GLY A 577 -39.28 28.38 1.16
C GLY A 577 -38.43 28.00 2.38
N CYS A 578 -37.59 26.97 2.33
CA CYS A 578 -36.68 26.59 3.42
C CYS A 578 -35.25 27.08 3.17
N ALA A 579 -34.43 27.12 4.23
CA ALA A 579 -33.00 27.41 4.10
C ALA A 579 -32.19 26.13 3.85
N LEU A 580 -31.21 26.18 2.96
CA LEU A 580 -30.13 25.20 2.87
C LEU A 580 -29.09 25.56 3.95
N VAL A 581 -29.05 24.79 5.03
CA VAL A 581 -28.33 25.19 6.25
C VAL A 581 -27.00 24.49 6.45
N GLY A 582 -26.65 23.61 5.51
CA GLY A 582 -25.44 22.81 5.59
C GLY A 582 -25.62 21.50 4.85
N GLY A 583 -24.52 20.79 4.71
CA GLY A 583 -24.48 19.48 4.13
C GLY A 583 -23.08 18.90 4.24
N GLU A 584 -22.93 17.67 3.79
CA GLU A 584 -21.65 16.98 3.78
C GLU A 584 -21.36 16.51 2.35
N THR A 585 -20.17 16.84 1.84
CA THR A 585 -19.66 16.26 0.59
C THR A 585 -18.58 15.24 0.96
N ALA A 586 -18.92 13.96 0.90
CA ALA A 586 -18.06 12.86 1.26
C ALA A 586 -17.51 12.18 -0.01
N GLU A 587 -16.24 12.41 -0.31
CA GLU A 587 -15.51 11.56 -1.25
C GLU A 587 -15.16 10.26 -0.52
N MET A 588 -15.71 9.14 -0.99
CA MET A 588 -15.57 7.80 -0.42
C MET A 588 -15.10 6.80 -1.49
N PRO A 589 -13.83 6.93 -1.95
CA PRO A 589 -13.22 5.97 -2.87
C PRO A 589 -13.31 4.55 -2.30
N GLY A 590 -13.78 3.61 -3.12
CA GLY A 590 -13.99 2.21 -2.71
C GLY A 590 -15.42 1.88 -2.24
N MET A 591 -16.19 2.86 -1.76
CA MET A 591 -17.65 2.71 -1.56
C MET A 591 -18.42 3.01 -2.85
N TYR A 592 -18.04 4.08 -3.54
CA TYR A 592 -18.55 4.47 -4.85
C TYR A 592 -17.44 4.31 -5.91
N ARG A 593 -17.80 3.98 -7.15
CA ARG A 593 -16.83 3.66 -8.22
C ARG A 593 -16.62 4.84 -9.17
N GLY A 594 -15.38 5.32 -9.32
CA GLY A 594 -15.07 6.38 -10.28
C GLY A 594 -15.87 7.66 -10.00
N ASN A 595 -16.55 8.20 -11.03
CA ASN A 595 -17.37 9.41 -10.89
C ASN A 595 -18.79 9.14 -10.38
N ASP A 596 -19.10 7.91 -9.95
CA ASP A 596 -20.39 7.58 -9.38
C ASP A 596 -20.64 8.44 -8.12
N TYR A 597 -21.88 8.89 -7.95
CA TYR A 597 -22.31 9.56 -6.74
C TYR A 597 -23.72 9.14 -6.30
N ASP A 598 -24.01 9.33 -5.01
CA ASP A 598 -25.33 9.21 -4.42
C ASP A 598 -25.64 10.46 -3.59
N VAL A 599 -26.92 10.76 -3.43
CA VAL A 599 -27.38 11.91 -2.67
C VAL A 599 -28.51 11.54 -1.73
N ALA A 600 -28.39 12.03 -0.50
CA ALA A 600 -29.46 12.00 0.49
C ALA A 600 -29.72 13.40 1.02
N GLY A 601 -30.96 13.67 1.41
CA GLY A 601 -31.41 14.97 1.84
C GLY A 601 -32.26 14.84 3.08
N ILE A 602 -32.16 15.82 3.98
CA ILE A 602 -32.88 15.88 5.24
C ILE A 602 -33.65 17.19 5.27
N ALA A 603 -34.97 17.12 5.20
CA ALA A 603 -35.83 18.29 5.42
C ALA A 603 -36.38 18.28 6.83
N VAL A 604 -36.36 19.43 7.49
CA VAL A 604 -37.00 19.64 8.80
C VAL A 604 -38.10 20.67 8.64
N GLY A 605 -39.28 20.36 9.17
CA GLY A 605 -40.44 21.22 9.15
C GLY A 605 -41.06 21.41 10.53
N ALA A 606 -41.83 22.48 10.68
CA ALA A 606 -42.55 22.80 11.91
C ALA A 606 -44.06 22.69 11.74
N ILE A 607 -44.68 22.06 12.73
CA ILE A 607 -46.12 21.94 12.91
C ILE A 607 -46.49 22.84 14.09
N PRO A 608 -47.25 23.93 13.90
CA PRO A 608 -47.76 24.71 15.01
C PRO A 608 -48.59 23.83 15.95
N ASN A 609 -48.39 23.96 17.28
CA ASN A 609 -48.98 23.08 18.30
C ASN A 609 -50.52 22.93 18.23
N SER A 610 -51.21 23.82 17.54
CA SER A 610 -52.66 23.76 17.29
C SER A 610 -53.10 22.76 16.19
N ARG A 611 -52.20 22.00 15.55
CA ARG A 611 -52.48 21.31 14.27
C ARG A 611 -52.04 19.85 14.11
N LEU A 612 -51.69 19.15 15.19
CA LEU A 612 -51.14 17.78 15.17
C LEU A 612 -52.02 16.67 14.53
N LEU A 613 -53.23 16.95 14.03
CA LEU A 613 -54.25 15.93 13.75
C LEU A 613 -54.99 16.14 12.41
N LEU A 614 -54.27 16.24 11.29
CA LEU A 614 -54.90 16.34 9.95
C LEU A 614 -55.86 15.14 9.68
N GLN A 615 -55.39 13.91 9.89
CA GLN A 615 -56.12 12.70 9.49
C GLN A 615 -57.49 12.51 10.16
N GLN A 616 -57.72 13.08 11.36
CA GLN A 616 -58.94 12.84 12.14
C GLN A 616 -60.17 13.64 11.66
N GLN A 617 -60.02 14.50 10.65
CA GLN A 617 -61.07 15.43 10.19
C GLN A 617 -61.72 15.02 8.85
N VAL A 618 -61.24 13.93 8.23
CA VAL A 618 -61.75 13.41 6.96
C VAL A 618 -63.07 12.66 7.16
N ALA A 619 -64.07 12.97 6.34
CA ALA A 619 -65.38 12.33 6.36
C ALA A 619 -65.91 12.06 4.94
N VAL A 620 -66.91 11.19 4.83
CA VAL A 620 -67.63 10.96 3.58
C VAL A 620 -68.22 12.27 3.05
N GLY A 621 -68.01 12.56 1.76
CA GLY A 621 -68.47 13.79 1.11
C GLY A 621 -67.40 14.89 1.00
N ASP A 622 -66.24 14.71 1.63
CA ASP A 622 -65.10 15.61 1.42
C ASP A 622 -64.57 15.55 -0.01
N ALA A 623 -64.18 16.70 -0.54
CA ALA A 623 -63.60 16.80 -1.87
C ALA A 623 -62.14 16.33 -1.89
N VAL A 624 -61.78 15.56 -2.91
CA VAL A 624 -60.40 15.16 -3.18
C VAL A 624 -59.85 16.02 -4.31
N ILE A 625 -58.75 16.72 -4.04
CA ILE A 625 -58.05 17.55 -5.01
C ILE A 625 -56.74 16.86 -5.35
N ALA A 626 -56.58 16.49 -6.61
CA ALA A 626 -55.34 15.94 -7.12
C ALA A 626 -54.45 17.06 -7.65
N LEU A 627 -53.16 17.01 -7.33
CA LEU A 627 -52.13 17.84 -7.94
C LEU A 627 -51.44 17.02 -9.03
N THR A 628 -51.14 17.66 -10.16
CA THR A 628 -50.56 16.99 -11.32
C THR A 628 -49.11 16.60 -11.06
N SER A 629 -48.73 15.35 -11.35
CA SER A 629 -47.32 14.95 -11.39
C SER A 629 -46.64 15.50 -12.65
N SER A 630 -45.37 15.89 -12.51
CA SER A 630 -44.51 16.31 -13.61
C SER A 630 -43.92 15.13 -14.41
N GLY A 631 -43.97 13.91 -13.88
CA GLY A 631 -43.42 12.72 -14.54
C GLY A 631 -43.12 11.58 -13.56
N LEU A 632 -42.10 10.78 -13.89
CA LEU A 632 -41.60 9.71 -13.03
C LEU A 632 -40.84 10.27 -11.82
N GLN A 633 -41.13 9.72 -10.66
CA GLN A 633 -40.44 10.00 -9.41
C GLN A 633 -39.31 8.99 -9.16
N HIS A 634 -38.47 9.25 -8.16
CA HIS A 634 -37.27 8.45 -7.89
C HIS A 634 -37.54 6.94 -7.74
N ASP A 635 -38.61 6.57 -7.04
CA ASP A 635 -39.01 5.17 -6.82
C ASP A 635 -39.39 4.44 -8.12
N ASP A 636 -39.90 5.16 -9.12
CA ASP A 636 -40.33 4.58 -10.39
C ASP A 636 -39.16 4.07 -11.25
N PHE A 637 -37.94 4.57 -11.01
CA PHE A 637 -36.76 4.22 -11.80
C PHE A 637 -36.30 2.78 -11.62
N VAL A 638 -36.63 2.16 -10.48
CA VAL A 638 -36.34 0.73 -10.25
C VAL A 638 -37.18 -0.12 -11.21
N VAL A 639 -38.47 0.20 -11.34
CA VAL A 639 -39.38 -0.51 -12.26
C VAL A 639 -39.05 -0.20 -13.71
N LEU A 640 -38.73 1.06 -14.03
CA LEU A 640 -38.33 1.47 -15.38
C LEU A 640 -37.12 0.69 -15.89
N GLU A 641 -36.09 0.48 -15.06
CA GLU A 641 -34.91 -0.30 -15.47
C GLU A 641 -35.23 -1.76 -15.75
N GLU A 642 -36.07 -2.40 -14.93
CA GLU A 642 -36.53 -3.77 -15.16
C GLU A 642 -37.30 -3.89 -16.48
N VAL A 643 -38.18 -2.93 -16.77
CA VAL A 643 -38.92 -2.87 -18.05
C VAL A 643 -37.95 -2.70 -19.23
N LEU A 644 -36.99 -1.78 -19.13
CA LEU A 644 -35.99 -1.58 -20.19
C LEU A 644 -35.13 -2.83 -20.43
N LEU A 645 -34.78 -3.56 -19.37
CA LEU A 645 -34.03 -4.80 -19.43
C LEU A 645 -34.85 -5.93 -20.08
N ALA A 646 -36.10 -6.13 -19.62
CA ALA A 646 -37.00 -7.16 -20.13
C ALA A 646 -37.26 -7.02 -21.63
N TYR A 647 -37.34 -5.79 -22.13
CA TYR A 647 -37.58 -5.50 -23.55
C TYR A 647 -36.30 -5.29 -24.38
N SER A 648 -35.11 -5.49 -23.80
CA SER A 648 -33.80 -5.26 -24.46
C SER A 648 -33.69 -3.87 -25.11
N LEU A 649 -34.34 -2.87 -24.50
CA LEU A 649 -34.41 -1.52 -25.03
C LEU A 649 -33.25 -0.69 -24.48
N HIS A 650 -32.53 -0.03 -25.39
CA HIS A 650 -31.61 1.02 -24.99
C HIS A 650 -32.34 2.35 -24.85
N LEU A 651 -31.95 3.13 -23.85
CA LEU A 651 -32.42 4.52 -23.65
C LEU A 651 -32.36 5.39 -24.92
N ARG A 652 -31.37 5.16 -25.78
CA ARG A 652 -31.21 5.85 -27.07
C ARG A 652 -32.21 5.44 -28.15
N LYS A 653 -32.93 4.32 -27.95
CA LYS A 653 -33.89 3.73 -28.90
C LYS A 653 -35.35 3.99 -28.51
N LEU A 654 -35.61 4.78 -27.47
CA LEU A 654 -36.95 5.19 -27.06
C LEU A 654 -37.59 6.06 -28.15
N LYS A 655 -38.35 5.44 -29.07
CA LYS A 655 -39.10 6.14 -30.13
C LYS A 655 -40.33 6.80 -29.49
N GLY A 656 -40.44 8.13 -29.61
CA GLY A 656 -41.60 8.91 -29.15
C GLY A 656 -41.38 9.76 -27.89
N VAL A 657 -40.19 9.65 -27.28
CA VAL A 657 -39.77 10.42 -26.10
C VAL A 657 -38.59 11.28 -26.55
N ASN A 658 -38.48 12.54 -26.14
CA ASN A 658 -37.45 13.49 -26.60
C ASN A 658 -36.01 13.05 -26.19
N GLY A 659 -35.48 11.99 -26.80
CA GLY A 659 -34.24 11.32 -26.38
C GLY A 659 -34.25 10.80 -24.94
N GLY A 660 -35.42 10.70 -24.29
CA GLY A 660 -35.59 10.37 -22.87
C GLY A 660 -35.32 11.52 -21.89
N GLN A 661 -35.34 12.79 -22.35
CA GLN A 661 -35.25 13.98 -21.50
C GLN A 661 -36.40 14.10 -20.50
N GLU A 662 -37.59 13.59 -20.86
CA GLU A 662 -38.76 13.55 -19.99
C GLU A 662 -38.53 12.76 -18.69
N LEU A 663 -37.58 11.81 -18.70
CA LEU A 663 -37.17 11.04 -17.52
C LEU A 663 -36.36 11.89 -16.52
N LEU A 664 -35.88 13.06 -16.91
CA LEU A 664 -35.14 13.96 -16.03
C LEU A 664 -35.97 15.21 -15.68
N ILE A 665 -37.26 15.25 -16.02
CA ILE A 665 -38.15 16.33 -15.56
C ILE A 665 -38.18 16.29 -14.01
N PRO A 666 -37.99 17.44 -13.35
CA PRO A 666 -37.99 17.49 -11.89
C PRO A 666 -39.39 17.29 -11.30
N THR A 667 -39.49 16.66 -10.14
CA THR A 667 -40.69 16.50 -9.31
C THR A 667 -41.17 17.89 -8.86
N GLU A 668 -42.46 18.19 -9.01
CA GLU A 668 -43.03 19.47 -8.58
C GLU A 668 -42.97 19.66 -7.05
N ILE A 669 -42.63 20.88 -6.61
CA ILE A 669 -42.62 21.27 -5.19
C ILE A 669 -43.93 21.99 -4.86
N TYR A 670 -44.78 21.38 -4.05
CA TYR A 670 -46.15 21.87 -3.83
C TYR A 670 -46.30 22.84 -2.66
N VAL A 671 -45.21 23.15 -1.93
CA VAL A 671 -45.25 23.89 -0.67
C VAL A 671 -45.96 25.24 -0.81
N LYS A 672 -45.60 26.07 -1.79
CA LYS A 672 -46.23 27.38 -2.00
C LYS A 672 -47.72 27.28 -2.37
N SER A 673 -48.12 26.21 -3.04
CA SER A 673 -49.50 25.98 -3.48
C SER A 673 -50.39 25.46 -2.35
N VAL A 674 -49.86 24.59 -1.49
CA VAL A 674 -50.64 23.84 -0.49
C VAL A 674 -50.56 24.48 0.89
N LEU A 675 -49.39 24.96 1.30
CA LEU A 675 -49.17 25.47 2.66
C LEU A 675 -50.12 26.62 3.05
N PRO A 676 -50.47 27.59 2.17
CA PRO A 676 -51.47 28.61 2.49
C PRO A 676 -52.87 28.02 2.77
N ALA A 677 -53.28 26.99 2.03
CA ALA A 677 -54.57 26.33 2.24
C ALA A 677 -54.58 25.53 3.55
N MET A 678 -53.46 24.88 3.89
CA MET A 678 -53.27 24.23 5.20
C MET A 678 -53.29 25.27 6.33
N ARG A 679 -52.65 26.43 6.12
CA ARG A 679 -52.67 27.55 7.06
C ARG A 679 -54.05 28.13 7.29
N ALA A 680 -54.92 28.09 6.28
CA ALA A 680 -56.32 28.49 6.40
C ALA A 680 -57.24 27.39 6.98
N GLY A 681 -56.71 26.21 7.33
CA GLY A 681 -57.50 25.10 7.86
C GLY A 681 -58.42 24.44 6.82
N LYS A 682 -58.12 24.60 5.52
CA LYS A 682 -58.94 24.06 4.42
C LYS A 682 -58.52 22.65 3.99
N VAL A 683 -57.32 22.23 4.36
CA VAL A 683 -56.79 20.90 4.04
C VAL A 683 -57.01 20.01 5.24
N LYS A 684 -57.84 18.98 5.05
CA LYS A 684 -58.11 17.97 6.09
C LYS A 684 -57.02 16.93 6.11
N SER A 685 -56.60 16.42 4.96
CA SER A 685 -55.54 15.42 4.87
C SER A 685 -54.77 15.60 3.56
N PHE A 686 -53.53 15.11 3.51
CA PHE A 686 -52.65 15.21 2.35
C PHE A 686 -51.90 13.89 2.19
N ALA A 687 -51.93 13.30 0.99
CA ALA A 687 -51.14 12.14 0.64
C ALA A 687 -50.13 12.53 -0.43
N HIS A 688 -48.84 12.39 -0.14
CA HIS A 688 -47.81 12.41 -1.18
C HIS A 688 -47.78 11.03 -1.85
N ILE A 689 -47.94 10.99 -3.17
CA ILE A 689 -48.02 9.73 -3.92
C ILE A 689 -46.63 9.45 -4.49
N THR A 690 -45.93 8.49 -3.86
CA THR A 690 -44.58 8.01 -4.19
C THR A 690 -44.60 6.48 -4.32
N GLY A 691 -43.57 5.75 -3.86
CA GLY A 691 -43.55 4.29 -3.80
C GLY A 691 -44.82 3.68 -3.19
N GLY A 692 -45.32 2.59 -3.81
CA GLY A 692 -46.60 1.96 -3.48
C GLY A 692 -47.83 2.62 -4.12
N GLY A 693 -47.65 3.78 -4.76
CA GLY A 693 -48.66 4.44 -5.60
C GLY A 693 -49.95 4.83 -4.85
N LEU A 694 -51.04 4.93 -5.60
CA LEU A 694 -52.34 5.34 -5.07
C LEU A 694 -52.91 4.35 -4.04
N THR A 695 -52.68 3.05 -4.25
CA THR A 695 -53.26 1.97 -3.44
C THR A 695 -52.65 1.88 -2.05
N GLU A 696 -51.38 2.26 -1.89
CA GLU A 696 -50.72 2.21 -0.58
C GLU A 696 -50.70 3.55 0.13
N ASN A 697 -50.52 4.66 -0.60
CA ASN A 697 -50.33 5.96 0.03
C ASN A 697 -51.62 6.63 0.49
N ILE A 698 -52.72 6.45 -0.26
CA ILE A 698 -54.02 7.04 0.11
C ILE A 698 -54.55 6.45 1.44
N PRO A 699 -54.56 5.12 1.66
CA PRO A 699 -55.06 4.58 2.92
C PRO A 699 -54.30 5.03 4.16
N ARG A 700 -53.01 5.39 4.04
CA ARG A 700 -52.17 5.84 5.17
C ARG A 700 -52.66 7.12 5.81
N VAL A 701 -53.47 7.90 5.10
CA VAL A 701 -53.91 9.24 5.54
C VAL A 701 -55.42 9.33 5.75
N LEU A 702 -56.12 8.19 5.71
CA LEU A 702 -57.56 8.08 5.92
C LEU A 702 -57.88 7.37 7.24
N PRO A 703 -58.97 7.79 7.93
CA PRO A 703 -59.55 7.01 9.01
C PRO A 703 -59.95 5.58 8.58
N PRO A 704 -59.90 4.60 9.49
CA PRO A 704 -60.36 3.23 9.20
C PRO A 704 -61.81 3.22 8.68
N GLY A 705 -62.06 2.43 7.62
CA GLY A 705 -63.38 2.29 7.01
C GLY A 705 -63.74 3.35 5.97
N LEU A 706 -62.85 4.31 5.70
CA LEU A 706 -63.00 5.25 4.58
C LEU A 706 -62.14 4.85 3.38
N GLY A 707 -62.61 5.22 2.19
CA GLY A 707 -61.91 5.03 0.92
C GLY A 707 -62.16 6.23 0.00
N VAL A 708 -61.35 6.36 -1.05
CA VAL A 708 -61.43 7.46 -2.01
C VAL A 708 -61.84 6.93 -3.37
N HIS A 709 -62.78 7.62 -4.02
CA HIS A 709 -63.15 7.37 -5.41
C HIS A 709 -62.42 8.36 -6.32
N LEU A 710 -61.63 7.82 -7.25
CA LEU A 710 -60.84 8.59 -8.21
C LEU A 710 -61.32 8.32 -9.62
N ASP A 711 -61.71 9.38 -10.33
CA ASP A 711 -62.15 9.31 -11.72
C ASP A 711 -60.98 9.58 -12.67
N ALA A 712 -60.30 8.51 -13.09
CA ALA A 712 -59.14 8.58 -13.97
C ALA A 712 -59.43 9.19 -15.35
N SER A 713 -60.70 9.24 -15.78
CA SER A 713 -61.07 9.85 -17.08
C SER A 713 -60.87 11.37 -17.10
N LYS A 714 -60.74 12.00 -15.93
CA LYS A 714 -60.53 13.43 -15.77
C LYS A 714 -59.06 13.81 -15.70
N TRP A 715 -58.15 12.85 -15.81
CA TRP A 715 -56.73 13.06 -15.55
C TRP A 715 -55.96 13.19 -16.86
N PHE A 716 -55.03 14.14 -16.90
CA PHE A 716 -54.02 14.16 -17.94
C PHE A 716 -52.90 13.21 -17.53
N MET A 717 -52.74 12.10 -18.26
CA MET A 717 -51.64 11.16 -18.04
C MET A 717 -50.43 11.59 -18.89
N PRO A 718 -49.28 11.93 -18.28
CA PRO A 718 -48.09 12.27 -19.03
C PRO A 718 -47.69 11.16 -20.01
N PRO A 719 -47.21 11.48 -21.22
CA PRO A 719 -46.91 10.50 -22.27
C PRO A 719 -46.00 9.35 -21.83
N VAL A 720 -45.05 9.61 -20.92
CA VAL A 720 -44.14 8.60 -20.35
C VAL A 720 -44.88 7.43 -19.69
N PHE A 721 -46.00 7.67 -19.02
CA PHE A 721 -46.78 6.62 -18.37
C PHE A 721 -47.60 5.80 -19.37
N GLY A 722 -48.14 6.46 -20.41
CA GLY A 722 -48.81 5.74 -21.50
C GLY A 722 -47.83 4.85 -22.27
N TRP A 723 -46.60 5.33 -22.48
CA TRP A 723 -45.53 4.53 -23.07
C TRP A 723 -45.16 3.32 -22.20
N LEU A 724 -44.97 3.51 -20.89
CA LEU A 724 -44.70 2.42 -19.95
C LEU A 724 -45.83 1.38 -19.88
N GLN A 725 -47.09 1.81 -19.98
CA GLN A 725 -48.25 0.92 -19.96
C GLN A 725 -48.38 0.08 -21.24
N HIS A 726 -47.85 0.58 -22.37
CA HIS A 726 -47.88 -0.13 -23.65
C HIS A 726 -46.77 -1.18 -23.80
N MET A 727 -45.72 -1.10 -22.97
CA MET A 727 -44.71 -2.14 -22.83
C MET A 727 -45.19 -3.18 -21.83
#